data_AF-A0A5Q4GTV2-F1
#
_entry.id   AF-A0A5Q4GTV2-F1
#
_cell.length_a   1.000
_cell.length_b   1.000
_cell.length_c   1.000
_cell.angle_alpha   90.00
_cell.angle_beta   90.00
_cell.angle_gamma   90.00
#
_symmetry.space_group_name_H-M   'P 1'
#
loop_
_entity.id
_entity.type
_entity.pdbx_description
1 polymer ?
#
loop_
_entity_poly.entity_id
_entity_poly.type
_entity_poly.pdbx_seq_one_letter_code
_entity_poly.pdbx_strand_id
1 'polypeptide(L)'
;MLIRILVVLVLFAGAISPSPALGWEWFVATDGDDANLGTRQAPFRTIERARDAMRDRIAADGVPESGSQIVLRGGRYFRSQTLNFGQQDSGREGAPVVLRAAEGETVYLDGGRVLDPSIFVPVTDAAIMARLTDAASGRVLQADLRELGIPDTGPFGPRGWGRPRIPPPLELFVDGVPQTVARWPNTGHVPLGKVLESGSVPRRGEQDGRSAVFHYNTSRAARWAEADELFISGILGVSWAHDTIRIAEIDLERETFTTDGPSHYGVAQPGSPANVQTFYHAVNLLEEIEVPGEYYVDRKAGVLYFLPPYPLDRSLVQVSLLTDVMIRARDASYLEIQGLVLENSRGQGIVIEGGRGCRLAGCTLRNLGQEAVRIVGGTRHGVQSCDIYQVGAGAVTVSGGDRKQLIPAEHFVRNCDIRRSGRWTGHYHPLISAAGVGITIQHNHLHDSDHQAITFSGNEHVIERNEVHHVLQDISDMGSIYIGRNPSFCGNVIRYNFFHHLFHPHEGGPGTQAIFFDDDTLYVARVFGNVFYRTGSTGVIKFNGGGGASIANNIAIDSPRLIQGGHSAHVDRAIRFMHGSDTDPSAFTGRGFVPKITQEVDIRRDPYRSRYPYLYDTYANKFNYGTPSWNNYEASADDLDHFVDPAELDFTLRPDSPILNMVAEDVVDRVHGAEGESIAFQPIPFDTMGLTQDTFRQELSPFAFRLLGPADGADGLPADRVQLWWQPAHNADVYRVAVATDNQMVDKVIDQVVEDNTMTLDELEPGQTYYWQVQAEVNRSRSNRGQRPAADGPWRLTTSD
;
A
#
# COMPACT_ATOMS: atom_id res chain seq x y z
N MET A 1 79.05 10.96 36.87
CA MET A 1 78.35 10.76 35.58
C MET A 1 76.87 11.05 35.81
N LEU A 2 76.41 12.28 35.53
CA LEU A 2 75.00 12.68 35.68
C LEU A 2 74.33 12.63 34.30
N ILE A 3 73.26 11.85 34.19
CA ILE A 3 72.41 11.81 33.00
C ILE A 3 71.33 12.88 33.17
N ARG A 4 71.34 13.88 32.27
CA ARG A 4 70.26 14.86 32.10
C ARG A 4 69.24 14.30 31.11
N ILE A 5 67.98 14.21 31.53
CA ILE A 5 66.83 13.98 30.66
C ILE A 5 66.49 15.33 30.00
N LEU A 6 66.49 15.37 28.67
CA LEU A 6 66.01 16.50 27.87
C LEU A 6 64.73 16.05 27.14
N VAL A 7 63.61 16.67 27.51
CA VAL A 7 62.32 16.52 26.83
C VAL A 7 62.35 17.40 25.57
N VAL A 8 62.12 16.81 24.39
CA VAL A 8 61.90 17.54 23.14
C VAL A 8 60.40 17.51 22.84
N LEU A 9 59.76 18.69 22.90
CA LEU A 9 58.42 18.93 22.37
C LEU A 9 58.50 18.91 20.83
N VAL A 10 57.72 18.04 20.19
CA VAL A 10 57.43 18.10 18.76
C VAL A 10 56.03 18.66 18.58
N LEU A 11 55.94 19.88 18.03
CA LEU A 11 54.70 20.53 17.63
C LEU A 11 54.12 19.81 16.40
N PHE A 12 53.00 19.12 16.57
CA PHE A 12 52.15 18.68 15.45
C PHE A 12 51.31 19.89 14.99
N ALA A 13 51.67 20.48 13.87
CA ALA A 13 50.78 21.36 13.13
C ALA A 13 49.76 20.47 12.40
N GLY A 14 48.59 20.28 13.01
CA GLY A 14 47.46 19.64 12.34
C GLY A 14 46.98 20.51 11.19
N ALA A 15 47.10 20.02 9.96
CA ALA A 15 46.40 20.57 8.82
C ALA A 15 44.90 20.37 9.06
N ILE A 16 44.20 21.46 9.38
CA ILE A 16 42.74 21.50 9.40
C ILE A 16 42.31 21.32 7.95
N SER A 17 41.88 20.11 7.58
CA SER A 17 41.14 19.91 6.34
C SER A 17 39.91 20.81 6.41
N PRO A 18 39.68 21.72 5.44
CA PRO A 18 38.44 22.49 5.42
C PRO A 18 37.27 21.50 5.35
N SER A 19 36.31 21.65 6.25
CA SER A 19 35.00 21.03 6.08
C SER A 19 34.53 21.32 4.65
N PRO A 20 33.98 20.35 3.91
CA PRO A 20 33.44 20.62 2.59
C PRO A 20 32.48 21.81 2.73
N ALA A 21 32.66 22.83 1.88
CA ALA A 21 31.80 23.99 1.89
C ALA A 21 30.34 23.52 1.83
N LEU A 22 29.53 23.94 2.80
CA LEU A 22 28.10 23.63 2.84
C LEU A 22 27.49 24.13 1.52
N GLY A 23 26.68 23.28 0.88
CA GLY A 23 25.88 23.69 -0.28
C GLY A 23 24.97 24.86 0.05
N TRP A 24 24.38 25.49 -0.97
CA TRP A 24 23.42 26.56 -0.73
C TRP A 24 22.25 26.02 0.09
N GLU A 25 21.93 26.67 1.20
CA GLU A 25 20.79 26.32 2.04
C GLU A 25 19.74 27.42 1.99
N TRP A 26 18.51 27.04 1.66
CA TRP A 26 17.34 27.92 1.61
C TRP A 26 16.35 27.46 2.68
N PHE A 27 16.16 28.27 3.71
CA PHE A 27 15.29 27.94 4.83
C PHE A 27 13.87 28.42 4.60
N VAL A 28 12.90 27.57 4.94
CA VAL A 28 11.47 27.87 4.91
C VAL A 28 10.87 27.58 6.29
N ALA A 29 10.02 28.46 6.80
CA ALA A 29 9.32 28.28 8.07
C ALA A 29 7.87 28.77 7.99
N THR A 30 6.96 28.18 8.76
CA THR A 30 5.53 28.55 8.76
C THR A 30 5.29 29.98 9.26
N ASP A 31 6.19 30.50 10.10
CA ASP A 31 6.25 31.85 10.62
C ASP A 31 7.21 32.78 9.84
N GLY A 32 7.75 32.31 8.71
CA GLY A 32 8.63 33.08 7.83
C GLY A 32 7.91 34.13 6.97
N ASP A 33 8.69 34.81 6.12
CA ASP A 33 8.22 35.84 5.18
C ASP A 33 8.92 35.67 3.82
N ASP A 34 8.18 35.69 2.71
CA ASP A 34 8.75 35.54 1.36
C ASP A 34 9.57 36.75 0.88
N ALA A 35 9.50 37.87 1.62
CA ALA A 35 10.40 39.00 1.46
C ALA A 35 11.78 38.80 2.13
N ASN A 36 11.93 37.77 2.97
CA ASN A 36 13.21 37.47 3.63
C ASN A 36 14.27 36.95 2.63
N LEU A 37 15.49 36.74 3.12
CA LEU A 37 16.62 36.24 2.31
C LEU A 37 16.67 34.71 2.22
N GLY A 38 15.80 33.97 2.92
CA GLY A 38 15.84 32.51 2.95
C GLY A 38 16.97 31.93 3.80
N THR A 39 17.47 32.68 4.78
CA THR A 39 18.51 32.23 5.70
C THR A 39 17.89 31.58 6.94
N ARG A 40 18.68 30.87 7.76
CA ARG A 40 18.18 30.26 9.00
C ARG A 40 17.52 31.27 9.95
N GLN A 41 18.04 32.51 10.01
CA GLN A 41 17.53 33.58 10.87
C GLN A 41 16.39 34.39 10.23
N ALA A 42 16.30 34.39 8.90
CA ALA A 42 15.27 35.06 8.13
C ALA A 42 14.77 34.11 7.02
N PRO A 43 13.97 33.09 7.39
CA PRO A 43 13.50 32.08 6.46
C PRO A 43 12.40 32.61 5.55
N PHE A 44 12.26 32.03 4.37
CA PHE A 44 11.09 32.23 3.53
C PHE A 44 9.84 31.64 4.19
N ARG A 45 8.65 32.06 3.73
CA ARG A 45 7.39 31.47 4.16
C ARG A 45 6.99 30.26 3.32
N THR A 46 7.25 30.32 2.01
CA THR A 46 6.78 29.32 1.05
C THR A 46 7.92 28.53 0.43
N ILE A 47 7.59 27.28 0.06
CA ILE A 47 8.52 26.38 -0.63
C ILE A 47 8.76 26.87 -2.06
N GLU A 48 7.74 27.44 -2.68
CA GLU A 48 7.83 28.07 -4.00
C GLU A 48 8.87 29.18 -4.04
N ARG A 49 8.86 30.08 -3.04
CA ARG A 49 9.83 31.17 -2.97
C ARG A 49 11.27 30.64 -2.85
N ALA A 50 11.48 29.62 -2.01
CA ALA A 50 12.79 28.99 -1.85
C ALA A 50 13.26 28.28 -3.13
N ARG A 51 12.36 27.55 -3.81
CA ARG A 51 12.63 26.93 -5.11
C ARG A 51 13.04 27.98 -6.14
N ASP A 52 12.29 29.07 -6.24
CA ASP A 52 12.53 30.10 -7.24
C ASP A 52 13.85 30.85 -6.97
N ALA A 53 14.18 31.14 -5.71
CA ALA A 53 15.46 31.73 -5.34
C ALA A 53 16.65 30.79 -5.64
N MET A 54 16.50 29.50 -5.34
CA MET A 54 17.48 28.48 -5.71
C MET A 54 17.66 28.39 -7.22
N ARG A 55 16.56 28.38 -7.97
CA ARG A 55 16.56 28.31 -9.43
C ARG A 55 17.27 29.50 -10.06
N ASP A 56 16.99 30.70 -9.58
CA ASP A 56 17.68 31.92 -10.05
C ASP A 56 19.19 31.82 -9.83
N ARG A 57 19.61 31.27 -8.67
CA ARG A 57 21.02 31.05 -8.36
C ARG A 57 21.66 29.97 -9.23
N ILE A 58 20.97 28.84 -9.45
CA ILE A 58 21.43 27.78 -10.37
C ILE A 58 21.57 28.33 -11.80
N ALA A 59 20.64 29.16 -12.25
CA ALA A 59 20.69 29.78 -13.58
C ALA A 59 21.87 30.76 -13.72
N ALA A 60 22.21 31.48 -12.65
CA ALA A 60 23.30 32.44 -12.65
C ALA A 60 24.69 31.78 -12.52
N ASP A 61 24.83 30.81 -11.62
CA ASP A 61 26.14 30.32 -11.18
C ASP A 61 26.36 28.82 -11.45
N GLY A 62 25.34 28.10 -11.95
CA GLY A 62 25.35 26.64 -12.10
C GLY A 62 25.09 25.90 -10.77
N VAL A 63 25.00 24.58 -10.84
CA VAL A 63 24.82 23.74 -9.63
C VAL A 63 26.16 23.62 -8.88
N PRO A 64 26.24 24.05 -7.60
CA PRO A 64 27.47 23.96 -6.81
C PRO A 64 27.93 22.50 -6.62
N GLU A 65 29.23 22.27 -6.41
CA GLU A 65 29.81 20.91 -6.22
C GLU A 65 29.18 20.11 -5.08
N SER A 66 28.67 20.80 -4.06
CA SER A 66 28.02 20.22 -2.89
C SER A 66 26.51 20.06 -3.03
N GLY A 67 25.92 20.46 -4.17
CA GLY A 67 24.48 20.53 -4.35
C GLY A 67 23.83 21.72 -3.62
N SER A 68 22.50 21.77 -3.68
CA SER A 68 21.68 22.83 -3.06
C SER A 68 20.54 22.21 -2.26
N GLN A 69 20.15 22.85 -1.16
CA GLN A 69 19.16 22.33 -0.22
C GLN A 69 18.08 23.35 0.09
N ILE A 70 16.83 22.93 0.06
CA ILE A 70 15.68 23.64 0.62
C ILE A 70 15.34 22.94 1.93
N VAL A 71 15.55 23.63 3.05
CA VAL A 71 15.38 23.09 4.41
C VAL A 71 14.10 23.65 5.01
N LEU A 72 13.13 22.78 5.26
CA LEU A 72 11.84 23.13 5.84
C LEU A 72 11.90 23.00 7.36
N ARG A 73 11.58 24.06 8.10
CA ARG A 73 11.38 24.02 9.55
C ARG A 73 10.08 23.32 9.89
N GLY A 74 10.04 22.71 11.07
CA GLY A 74 8.95 21.92 11.60
C GLY A 74 7.63 22.69 11.60
N GLY A 75 6.58 22.00 11.19
CA GLY A 75 5.27 22.61 11.02
C GLY A 75 4.48 21.99 9.88
N ARG A 76 3.27 22.51 9.71
CA ARG A 76 2.30 22.05 8.71
C ARG A 76 2.13 23.10 7.62
N TYR A 77 2.51 22.73 6.40
CA TYR A 77 2.43 23.55 5.20
C TYR A 77 1.25 23.08 4.36
N PHE A 78 0.14 23.81 4.45
CA PHE A 78 -1.07 23.49 3.69
C PHE A 78 -0.87 23.76 2.20
N ARG A 79 -1.36 22.85 1.37
CA ARG A 79 -1.20 22.84 -0.08
C ARG A 79 -2.57 22.93 -0.75
N SER A 80 -2.81 24.05 -1.44
CA SER A 80 -3.97 24.24 -2.32
C SER A 80 -3.65 24.01 -3.79
N GLN A 81 -2.39 23.75 -4.13
CA GLN A 81 -1.89 23.56 -5.49
C GLN A 81 -0.61 22.71 -5.52
N THR A 82 -0.31 22.13 -6.68
CA THR A 82 0.90 21.34 -6.92
C THR A 82 2.18 22.15 -6.73
N LEU A 83 3.13 21.60 -5.97
CA LEU A 83 4.51 22.06 -5.94
C LEU A 83 5.27 21.47 -7.15
N ASN A 84 5.59 22.31 -8.13
CA ASN A 84 6.22 21.87 -9.38
C ASN A 84 7.75 22.03 -9.35
N PHE A 85 8.46 20.99 -9.78
CA PHE A 85 9.87 20.99 -10.11
C PHE A 85 10.05 20.63 -11.60
N GLY A 86 10.89 21.37 -12.30
CA GLY A 86 11.21 21.19 -13.71
C GLY A 86 12.69 20.92 -13.95
N GLN A 87 13.10 20.84 -15.21
CA GLN A 87 14.50 20.70 -15.61
C GLN A 87 15.41 21.76 -14.97
N GLN A 88 14.92 22.99 -14.82
CA GLN A 88 15.62 24.11 -14.19
C GLN A 88 15.89 23.95 -12.68
N ASP A 89 15.27 22.96 -12.04
CA ASP A 89 15.49 22.62 -10.63
C ASP A 89 16.38 21.38 -10.47
N SER A 90 17.09 20.98 -11.53
CA SER A 90 17.94 19.79 -11.52
C SER A 90 19.24 20.03 -10.76
N GLY A 91 19.66 19.02 -10.01
CA GLY A 91 21.04 18.85 -9.59
C GLY A 91 21.87 18.12 -10.67
N ARG A 92 22.99 17.54 -10.24
CA ARG A 92 23.84 16.66 -11.04
C ARG A 92 24.32 15.46 -10.23
N GLU A 93 24.95 14.50 -10.88
CA GLU A 93 25.53 13.34 -10.21
C GLU A 93 26.56 13.80 -9.15
N GLY A 94 26.37 13.37 -7.90
CA GLY A 94 27.19 13.78 -6.76
C GLY A 94 26.84 15.15 -6.16
N ALA A 95 25.97 15.95 -6.78
CA ALA A 95 25.54 17.26 -6.29
C ALA A 95 24.02 17.47 -6.53
N PRO A 96 23.17 16.81 -5.73
CA PRO A 96 21.72 16.87 -5.91
C PRO A 96 21.12 18.22 -5.47
N VAL A 97 19.89 18.46 -5.90
CA VAL A 97 18.99 19.43 -5.26
C VAL A 97 18.14 18.67 -4.24
N VAL A 98 18.12 19.09 -2.98
CA VAL A 98 17.46 18.37 -1.89
C VAL A 98 16.38 19.23 -1.24
N LEU A 99 15.12 18.78 -1.26
CA LEU A 99 14.05 19.30 -0.42
C LEU A 99 13.93 18.42 0.82
N ARG A 100 14.17 18.97 2.02
CA ARG A 100 14.18 18.16 3.24
C ARG A 100 13.60 18.85 4.46
N ALA A 101 13.17 18.05 5.44
CA ALA A 101 12.92 18.53 6.79
C ALA A 101 14.24 18.97 7.47
N ALA A 102 14.13 19.96 8.37
CA ALA A 102 15.18 20.29 9.31
C ALA A 102 15.43 19.11 10.27
N GLU A 103 16.67 18.97 10.73
CA GLU A 103 17.07 17.84 11.57
C GLU A 103 16.28 17.80 12.89
N GLY A 104 15.69 16.65 13.22
CA GLY A 104 14.87 16.45 14.41
C GLY A 104 13.49 17.13 14.38
N GLU A 105 13.10 17.76 13.26
CA GLU A 105 11.82 18.46 13.12
C GLU A 105 10.89 17.71 12.15
N THR A 106 9.62 17.57 12.50
CA THR A 106 8.61 16.96 11.62
C THR A 106 7.96 18.01 10.73
N VAL A 107 7.95 17.76 9.43
CA VAL A 107 7.36 18.64 8.42
C VAL A 107 6.22 17.93 7.70
N TYR A 108 5.04 18.55 7.72
CA TYR A 108 3.85 18.06 7.04
C TYR A 108 3.57 18.93 5.81
N LEU A 109 3.49 18.31 4.63
CA LEU A 109 2.81 18.86 3.47
C LEU A 109 1.39 18.30 3.47
N ASP A 110 0.42 19.16 3.75
CA ASP A 110 -0.96 18.77 4.00
C ASP A 110 -1.86 19.27 2.86
N GLY A 111 -2.49 18.36 2.12
CA GLY A 111 -3.44 18.67 1.06
C GLY A 111 -4.83 19.06 1.58
N GLY A 112 -5.02 19.08 2.88
CA GLY A 112 -6.29 19.27 3.55
C GLY A 112 -6.37 20.55 4.38
N ARG A 113 -7.20 20.50 5.42
CA ARG A 113 -7.39 21.56 6.40
C ARG A 113 -7.65 20.96 7.78
N VAL A 114 -7.14 21.61 8.82
CA VAL A 114 -7.49 21.32 10.21
C VAL A 114 -8.82 21.98 10.54
N LEU A 115 -9.73 21.22 11.14
CA LEU A 115 -11.01 21.70 11.64
C LEU A 115 -10.91 21.91 13.15
N ASP A 116 -11.46 23.02 13.65
CA ASP A 116 -11.58 23.25 15.09
C ASP A 116 -12.64 22.31 15.66
N PRO A 117 -12.33 21.45 16.65
CA PRO A 117 -13.31 20.55 17.25
C PRO A 117 -14.59 21.25 17.74
N SER A 118 -14.53 22.54 18.12
CA SER A 118 -15.69 23.26 18.65
C SER A 118 -16.80 23.52 17.62
N ILE A 119 -16.52 23.35 16.32
CA ILE A 119 -17.52 23.53 15.26
C ILE A 119 -18.50 22.35 15.18
N PHE A 120 -18.10 21.20 15.73
CA PHE A 120 -18.93 20.00 15.75
C PHE A 120 -19.95 20.12 16.87
N VAL A 121 -21.21 20.33 16.49
CA VAL A 121 -22.33 20.45 17.42
C VAL A 121 -23.26 19.25 17.31
N PRO A 122 -23.96 18.83 18.39
CA PRO A 122 -24.93 17.75 18.29
C PRO A 122 -25.99 18.02 17.22
N VAL A 123 -26.39 16.97 16.50
CA VAL A 123 -27.53 17.05 15.58
C VAL A 123 -28.81 17.27 16.37
N THR A 124 -29.55 18.34 16.07
CA THR A 124 -30.83 18.66 16.72
C THR A 124 -32.01 18.74 15.75
N ASP A 125 -31.76 18.68 14.44
CA ASP A 125 -32.83 18.71 13.44
C ASP A 125 -33.65 17.42 13.48
N ALA A 126 -34.97 17.54 13.67
CA ALA A 126 -35.85 16.39 13.85
C ALA A 126 -35.95 15.50 12.61
N ALA A 127 -35.86 16.07 11.40
CA ALA A 127 -35.92 15.29 10.16
C ALA A 127 -34.63 14.49 9.96
N ILE A 128 -33.48 15.05 10.34
CA ILE A 128 -32.20 14.33 10.33
C ILE A 128 -32.18 13.24 11.41
N MET A 129 -32.56 13.57 12.65
CA MET A 129 -32.58 12.59 13.74
C MET A 129 -33.49 11.39 13.44
N ALA A 130 -34.61 11.60 12.75
CA ALA A 130 -35.51 10.52 12.35
C ALA A 130 -34.89 9.51 11.37
N ARG A 131 -33.81 9.88 10.66
CA ARG A 131 -33.08 9.02 9.74
C ARG A 131 -31.96 8.23 10.42
N LEU A 132 -31.44 8.71 11.56
CA LEU A 132 -30.36 8.04 12.28
C LEU A 132 -30.81 6.72 12.92
N THR A 133 -29.86 5.86 13.24
CA THR A 133 -30.12 4.66 14.05
C THR A 133 -30.25 5.02 15.54
N ASP A 134 -30.94 4.19 16.32
CA ASP A 134 -31.04 4.38 17.77
C ASP A 134 -29.64 4.39 18.44
N ALA A 135 -28.69 3.61 17.91
CA ALA A 135 -27.32 3.52 18.41
C ALA A 135 -26.52 4.84 18.25
N ALA A 136 -26.87 5.64 17.23
CA ALA A 136 -26.21 6.89 16.90
C ALA A 136 -26.98 8.13 17.39
N SER A 137 -28.29 8.00 17.63
CA SER A 137 -29.15 9.12 18.02
C SER A 137 -28.65 9.85 19.28
N GLY A 138 -28.58 11.18 19.23
CA GLY A 138 -28.03 12.03 20.29
C GLY A 138 -26.50 12.05 20.42
N ARG A 139 -25.78 11.24 19.62
CA ARG A 139 -24.30 11.17 19.63
C ARG A 139 -23.66 11.67 18.33
N VAL A 140 -24.41 11.68 17.24
CA VAL A 140 -23.93 12.24 15.96
C VAL A 140 -23.76 13.75 16.10
N LEU A 141 -22.60 14.23 15.66
CA LEU A 141 -22.25 15.62 15.54
C LEU A 141 -22.42 16.09 14.09
N GLN A 142 -22.63 17.37 13.89
CA GLN A 142 -22.67 18.01 12.59
C GLN A 142 -21.75 19.24 12.53
N ALA A 143 -21.23 19.50 11.33
CA ALA A 143 -20.48 20.71 11.01
C ALA A 143 -20.92 21.25 9.63
N ASP A 144 -21.19 22.55 9.53
CA ASP A 144 -21.51 23.22 8.26
C ASP A 144 -20.24 23.51 7.46
N LEU A 145 -20.03 22.78 6.37
CA LEU A 145 -18.85 22.91 5.53
C LEU A 145 -18.86 24.21 4.72
N ARG A 146 -20.03 24.78 4.42
CA ARG A 146 -20.15 26.04 3.67
C ARG A 146 -19.71 27.22 4.52
N GLU A 147 -20.13 27.25 5.78
CA GLU A 147 -19.68 28.28 6.73
C GLU A 147 -18.15 28.23 6.95
N LEU A 148 -17.55 27.04 6.84
CA LEU A 148 -16.10 26.84 6.88
C LEU A 148 -15.37 27.20 5.58
N GLY A 149 -16.08 27.64 4.54
CA GLY A 149 -15.51 27.93 3.23
C GLY A 149 -14.99 26.68 2.50
N ILE A 150 -15.70 25.55 2.66
CA ILE A 150 -15.44 24.26 1.99
C ILE A 150 -16.68 23.88 1.15
N PRO A 151 -16.94 24.59 0.03
CA PRO A 151 -18.12 24.32 -0.80
C PRO A 151 -17.95 23.11 -1.73
N ASP A 152 -16.71 22.69 -2.04
CA ASP A 152 -16.43 21.50 -2.84
C ASP A 152 -16.02 20.33 -1.96
N THR A 153 -16.89 19.33 -1.89
CA THR A 153 -16.65 18.06 -1.20
C THR A 153 -16.40 16.90 -2.15
N GLY A 154 -16.33 17.15 -3.46
CA GLY A 154 -16.20 16.12 -4.49
C GLY A 154 -17.41 15.19 -4.63
N PRO A 155 -17.62 14.59 -5.82
CA PRO A 155 -18.65 13.58 -5.98
C PRO A 155 -18.28 12.31 -5.22
N PHE A 156 -19.30 11.59 -4.69
CA PHE A 156 -19.09 10.18 -4.34
C PHE A 156 -18.80 9.43 -5.64
N GLY A 157 -19.77 9.14 -6.49
CA GLY A 157 -19.49 8.66 -7.85
C GLY A 157 -18.88 7.24 -7.96
N PRO A 158 -18.98 6.62 -9.15
CA PRO A 158 -18.62 5.23 -9.34
C PRO A 158 -17.10 5.01 -9.44
N ARG A 159 -16.58 3.93 -8.84
CA ARG A 159 -15.16 3.57 -8.79
C ARG A 159 -14.95 2.05 -8.92
N GLY A 160 -13.71 1.61 -9.13
CA GLY A 160 -13.36 0.20 -9.25
C GLY A 160 -12.98 -0.22 -10.68
N TRP A 161 -13.04 -1.52 -10.95
CA TRP A 161 -12.49 -2.10 -12.17
C TRP A 161 -13.07 -1.49 -13.45
N GLY A 162 -12.19 -1.06 -14.36
CA GLY A 162 -12.59 -0.53 -15.67
C GLY A 162 -13.27 0.84 -15.62
N ARG A 163 -13.32 1.49 -14.44
CA ARG A 163 -13.87 2.84 -14.29
C ARG A 163 -12.79 3.91 -14.41
N PRO A 164 -13.15 5.14 -14.84
CA PRO A 164 -12.25 6.29 -14.76
C PRO A 164 -11.79 6.52 -13.33
N ARG A 165 -10.52 6.93 -13.18
CA ARG A 165 -10.01 7.38 -11.87
C ARG A 165 -10.49 8.81 -11.64
N ILE A 166 -11.26 8.99 -10.58
CA ILE A 166 -11.68 10.29 -10.07
C ILE A 166 -11.14 10.47 -8.65
N PRO A 167 -10.72 11.68 -8.24
CA PRO A 167 -10.42 11.96 -6.84
C PRO A 167 -11.58 11.47 -5.94
N PRO A 168 -11.29 10.87 -4.78
CA PRO A 168 -12.32 10.59 -3.80
C PRO A 168 -13.03 11.90 -3.38
N PRO A 169 -14.24 11.77 -2.78
CA PRO A 169 -14.84 12.89 -2.08
C PRO A 169 -13.95 13.33 -0.91
N LEU A 170 -14.33 14.43 -0.28
CA LEU A 170 -13.73 14.90 0.97
C LEU A 170 -13.74 13.75 2.00
N GLU A 171 -12.56 13.51 2.57
CA GLU A 171 -12.34 12.52 3.61
C GLU A 171 -12.14 13.20 4.95
N LEU A 172 -12.63 12.58 6.02
CA LEU A 172 -12.43 13.00 7.39
C LEU A 172 -11.32 12.16 8.05
N PHE A 173 -10.44 12.82 8.81
CA PHE A 173 -9.37 12.18 9.56
C PHE A 173 -9.39 12.66 11.01
N VAL A 174 -9.13 11.74 11.95
CA VAL A 174 -8.94 12.04 13.37
C VAL A 174 -7.62 11.43 13.80
N ASP A 175 -6.70 12.27 14.29
CA ASP A 175 -5.37 11.88 14.77
C ASP A 175 -4.57 11.05 13.74
N GLY A 176 -4.74 11.40 12.47
CA GLY A 176 -4.09 10.74 11.34
C GLY A 176 -4.81 9.46 10.86
N VAL A 177 -5.91 9.05 11.48
CA VAL A 177 -6.72 7.89 11.06
C VAL A 177 -7.85 8.34 10.12
N PRO A 178 -7.96 7.80 8.89
CA PRO A 178 -9.13 8.02 8.04
C PRO A 178 -10.37 7.46 8.71
N GLN A 179 -11.40 8.28 8.81
CA GLN A 179 -12.72 7.86 9.29
C GLN A 179 -13.45 7.10 8.18
N THR A 180 -14.47 6.34 8.53
CA THR A 180 -15.18 5.44 7.61
C THR A 180 -16.42 6.13 7.05
N VAL A 181 -16.59 6.14 5.74
CA VAL A 181 -17.89 6.55 5.18
C VAL A 181 -18.94 5.55 5.64
N ALA A 182 -20.03 6.08 6.19
CA ALA A 182 -21.12 5.28 6.72
C ALA A 182 -21.61 4.23 5.73
N ARG A 183 -21.70 2.99 6.21
CA ARG A 183 -21.99 1.82 5.38
C ARG A 183 -22.83 0.77 6.08
N TRP A 184 -23.47 -0.07 5.29
CA TRP A 184 -24.13 -1.28 5.77
C TRP A 184 -23.72 -2.53 4.97
N PRO A 185 -23.45 -3.66 5.66
CA PRO A 185 -23.24 -3.76 7.11
C PRO A 185 -21.89 -3.17 7.52
N ASN A 186 -21.75 -2.86 8.80
CA ASN A 186 -20.49 -2.43 9.38
C ASN A 186 -19.43 -3.55 9.43
N THR A 187 -19.88 -4.80 9.55
CA THR A 187 -19.05 -6.02 9.51
C THR A 187 -19.60 -7.04 8.51
N GLY A 188 -18.73 -7.81 7.87
CA GLY A 188 -19.14 -8.75 6.82
C GLY A 188 -19.60 -8.02 5.54
N HIS A 189 -20.57 -8.58 4.82
CA HIS A 189 -21.14 -8.02 3.59
C HIS A 189 -22.56 -8.54 3.35
N VAL A 190 -23.34 -7.87 2.48
CA VAL A 190 -24.63 -8.37 2.01
C VAL A 190 -24.41 -9.28 0.80
N PRO A 191 -24.82 -10.56 0.82
CA PRO A 191 -24.79 -11.39 -0.38
C PRO A 191 -25.77 -10.83 -1.42
N LEU A 192 -25.35 -10.82 -2.68
CA LEU A 192 -26.22 -10.36 -3.77
C LEU A 192 -27.47 -11.26 -3.86
N GLY A 193 -28.64 -10.68 -4.16
CA GLY A 193 -29.87 -11.45 -4.36
C GLY A 193 -30.02 -12.01 -5.77
N LYS A 194 -31.21 -12.55 -6.06
CA LYS A 194 -31.53 -13.07 -7.38
C LYS A 194 -31.41 -11.95 -8.43
N VAL A 195 -30.63 -12.19 -9.47
CA VAL A 195 -30.45 -11.25 -10.57
C VAL A 195 -31.57 -11.45 -11.58
N LEU A 196 -32.31 -10.38 -11.87
CA LEU A 196 -33.39 -10.36 -12.86
C LEU A 196 -32.85 -9.92 -14.21
N GLU A 197 -31.97 -8.91 -14.21
CA GLU A 197 -31.26 -8.42 -15.39
C GLU A 197 -29.79 -8.14 -15.02
N SER A 198 -28.84 -8.72 -15.75
CA SER A 198 -27.40 -8.51 -15.48
C SER A 198 -26.87 -7.14 -15.92
N GLY A 199 -27.67 -6.35 -16.64
CA GLY A 199 -27.23 -5.16 -17.37
C GLY A 199 -26.37 -5.50 -18.59
N SER A 200 -25.84 -4.46 -19.24
CA SER A 200 -24.84 -4.63 -20.29
C SER A 200 -23.52 -5.12 -19.71
N VAL A 201 -22.77 -5.89 -20.49
CA VAL A 201 -21.41 -6.35 -20.13
C VAL A 201 -20.36 -5.68 -21.03
N PRO A 202 -19.83 -4.49 -20.66
CA PRO A 202 -18.79 -3.79 -21.44
C PRO A 202 -17.58 -4.65 -21.78
N ARG A 203 -17.16 -5.55 -20.86
CA ARG A 203 -16.07 -6.50 -21.10
C ARG A 203 -16.29 -7.39 -22.32
N ARG A 204 -17.55 -7.65 -22.70
CA ARG A 204 -17.97 -8.44 -23.87
C ARG A 204 -18.27 -7.58 -25.10
N GLY A 205 -18.04 -6.27 -25.03
CA GLY A 205 -18.32 -5.32 -26.10
C GLY A 205 -19.76 -4.82 -26.15
N GLU A 206 -20.59 -5.11 -25.14
CA GLU A 206 -21.94 -4.55 -25.02
C GLU A 206 -21.85 -3.09 -24.57
N GLN A 207 -22.38 -2.16 -25.38
CA GLN A 207 -22.26 -0.71 -25.17
C GLN A 207 -23.62 0.01 -25.12
N ASP A 208 -24.71 -0.75 -25.07
CA ASP A 208 -26.08 -0.25 -24.99
C ASP A 208 -26.46 0.29 -23.59
N GLY A 209 -25.57 0.16 -22.60
CA GLY A 209 -25.64 0.87 -21.32
C GLY A 209 -26.77 0.44 -20.38
N ARG A 210 -27.37 -0.74 -20.59
CA ARG A 210 -28.46 -1.27 -19.78
C ARG A 210 -28.03 -1.44 -18.33
N SER A 211 -28.89 -0.97 -17.42
CA SER A 211 -28.77 -1.20 -15.98
C SER A 211 -28.99 -2.65 -15.61
N ALA A 212 -28.42 -3.06 -14.48
CA ALA A 212 -28.74 -4.33 -13.85
C ALA A 212 -29.93 -4.14 -12.89
N VAL A 213 -30.73 -5.20 -12.76
CA VAL A 213 -31.86 -5.29 -11.83
C VAL A 213 -31.72 -6.58 -11.03
N PHE A 214 -31.73 -6.48 -9.70
CA PHE A 214 -31.60 -7.65 -8.83
C PHE A 214 -32.32 -7.43 -7.51
N HIS A 215 -32.71 -8.53 -6.85
CA HIS A 215 -33.31 -8.45 -5.53
C HIS A 215 -32.28 -8.02 -4.48
N TYR A 216 -32.66 -7.09 -3.60
CA TYR A 216 -31.83 -6.77 -2.44
C TYR A 216 -32.10 -7.77 -1.31
N ASN A 217 -31.05 -8.22 -0.62
CA ASN A 217 -31.14 -9.18 0.48
C ASN A 217 -30.95 -8.50 1.85
N THR A 218 -31.65 -7.41 2.08
CA THR A 218 -31.55 -6.67 3.36
C THR A 218 -32.83 -5.94 3.71
N SER A 219 -33.21 -5.98 4.98
CA SER A 219 -34.34 -5.19 5.50
C SER A 219 -34.02 -3.69 5.60
N ARG A 220 -32.74 -3.30 5.53
CA ARG A 220 -32.31 -1.91 5.63
C ARG A 220 -32.71 -1.07 4.41
N ALA A 221 -32.98 -1.69 3.25
CA ALA A 221 -33.34 -0.99 2.02
C ALA A 221 -34.51 0.00 2.17
N ALA A 222 -35.49 -0.31 3.03
CA ALA A 222 -36.62 0.58 3.30
C ALA A 222 -36.21 1.92 3.93
N ARG A 223 -35.06 1.99 4.62
CA ARG A 223 -34.53 3.23 5.20
C ARG A 223 -33.93 4.13 4.14
N TRP A 224 -33.48 3.57 3.01
CA TRP A 224 -32.70 4.29 2.00
C TRP A 224 -33.55 4.89 0.88
N ALA A 225 -34.88 4.76 0.94
CA ALA A 225 -35.78 5.22 -0.10
C ALA A 225 -35.69 6.74 -0.38
N GLU A 226 -35.26 7.52 0.63
CA GLU A 226 -35.06 8.97 0.52
C GLU A 226 -33.57 9.36 0.37
N ALA A 227 -32.66 8.40 0.20
CA ALA A 227 -31.24 8.68 0.08
C ALA A 227 -30.89 9.28 -1.30
N ASP A 228 -30.30 10.48 -1.30
CA ASP A 228 -29.92 11.20 -2.53
C ASP A 228 -28.78 10.49 -3.32
N GLU A 229 -27.84 9.87 -2.61
CA GLU A 229 -26.61 9.28 -3.18
C GLU A 229 -26.32 7.87 -2.61
N LEU A 230 -27.24 6.91 -2.80
CA LEU A 230 -26.99 5.50 -2.49
C LEU A 230 -26.05 4.85 -3.51
N PHE A 231 -24.98 4.24 -3.01
CA PHE A 231 -24.09 3.38 -3.80
C PHE A 231 -24.03 1.98 -3.18
N ILE A 232 -23.75 0.99 -4.02
CA ILE A 232 -23.28 -0.33 -3.57
C ILE A 232 -21.81 -0.50 -3.95
N SER A 233 -21.03 -1.17 -3.12
CA SER A 233 -19.60 -1.41 -3.31
C SER A 233 -19.27 -2.87 -3.02
N GLY A 234 -18.66 -3.60 -3.95
CA GLY A 234 -18.27 -5.00 -3.73
C GLY A 234 -17.96 -5.79 -5.00
N ILE A 235 -18.05 -7.11 -4.89
CA ILE A 235 -17.88 -8.05 -6.02
C ILE A 235 -19.25 -8.32 -6.64
N LEU A 236 -19.51 -7.75 -7.82
CA LEU A 236 -20.82 -7.84 -8.47
C LEU A 236 -20.92 -8.95 -9.53
N GLY A 237 -19.81 -9.47 -10.05
CA GLY A 237 -19.85 -10.44 -11.15
C GLY A 237 -18.71 -11.45 -11.24
N VAL A 238 -17.47 -11.07 -10.93
CA VAL A 238 -16.30 -11.98 -10.95
C VAL A 238 -15.41 -11.74 -9.73
N SER A 239 -14.74 -12.78 -9.24
CA SER A 239 -14.05 -12.78 -7.94
C SER A 239 -12.82 -11.86 -7.84
N TRP A 240 -12.39 -11.26 -8.94
CA TRP A 240 -11.23 -10.36 -9.00
C TRP A 240 -11.60 -8.89 -9.21
N ALA A 241 -12.85 -8.55 -9.52
CA ALA A 241 -13.23 -7.20 -9.96
C ALA A 241 -14.21 -6.54 -8.98
N HIS A 242 -13.66 -5.69 -8.11
CA HIS A 242 -14.46 -4.81 -7.26
C HIS A 242 -15.07 -3.67 -8.08
N ASP A 243 -16.29 -3.30 -7.73
CA ASP A 243 -17.04 -2.24 -8.36
C ASP A 243 -17.86 -1.46 -7.33
N THR A 244 -17.86 -0.14 -7.45
CA THR A 244 -18.73 0.78 -6.72
C THR A 244 -19.65 1.46 -7.72
N ILE A 245 -20.95 1.24 -7.60
CA ILE A 245 -21.96 1.72 -8.53
C ILE A 245 -23.15 2.32 -7.80
N ARG A 246 -23.72 3.40 -8.38
CA ARG A 246 -24.91 4.05 -7.82
C ARG A 246 -26.15 3.18 -8.05
N ILE A 247 -27.08 3.22 -7.11
CA ILE A 247 -28.42 2.67 -7.28
C ILE A 247 -29.34 3.79 -7.79
N ALA A 248 -29.94 3.57 -8.96
CA ALA A 248 -30.87 4.51 -9.58
C ALA A 248 -32.28 4.41 -8.99
N GLU A 249 -32.68 3.21 -8.55
CA GLU A 249 -34.02 2.96 -8.03
C GLU A 249 -34.02 1.84 -6.98
N ILE A 250 -34.85 2.02 -5.95
CA ILE A 250 -35.23 1.00 -4.97
C ILE A 250 -36.74 0.77 -5.11
N ASP A 251 -37.16 -0.42 -5.53
CA ASP A 251 -38.57 -0.83 -5.55
C ASP A 251 -38.84 -1.69 -4.31
N LEU A 252 -39.53 -1.11 -3.32
CA LEU A 252 -39.84 -1.78 -2.04
C LEU A 252 -40.93 -2.85 -2.17
N GLU A 253 -41.78 -2.79 -3.19
CA GLU A 253 -42.84 -3.79 -3.42
C GLU A 253 -42.25 -5.04 -4.11
N ARG A 254 -41.35 -4.83 -5.06
CA ARG A 254 -40.63 -5.93 -5.74
C ARG A 254 -39.38 -6.40 -5.04
N GLU A 255 -38.92 -5.65 -4.04
CA GLU A 255 -37.67 -5.86 -3.31
C GLU A 255 -36.44 -5.82 -4.22
N THR A 256 -36.36 -4.86 -5.15
CA THR A 256 -35.28 -4.79 -6.15
C THR A 256 -34.48 -3.49 -6.11
N PHE A 257 -33.18 -3.61 -6.42
CA PHE A 257 -32.34 -2.49 -6.84
C PHE A 257 -32.17 -2.48 -8.36
N THR A 258 -32.22 -1.27 -8.93
CA THR A 258 -31.78 -0.98 -10.30
C THR A 258 -30.51 -0.13 -10.25
N THR A 259 -29.45 -0.55 -10.93
CA THR A 259 -28.20 0.22 -10.97
C THR A 259 -28.30 1.43 -11.89
N ASP A 260 -27.48 2.46 -11.65
CA ASP A 260 -27.32 3.61 -12.54
C ASP A 260 -26.27 3.30 -13.64
N GLY A 261 -26.65 2.40 -14.56
CA GLY A 261 -25.78 1.90 -15.63
C GLY A 261 -25.13 0.55 -15.34
N PRO A 262 -24.24 0.06 -16.22
CA PRO A 262 -23.68 -1.28 -16.13
C PRO A 262 -22.44 -1.38 -15.21
N SER A 263 -22.19 -2.58 -14.70
CA SER A 263 -20.87 -2.99 -14.20
C SER A 263 -20.02 -3.53 -15.35
N HIS A 264 -18.69 -3.38 -15.30
CA HIS A 264 -17.80 -3.79 -16.41
C HIS A 264 -17.93 -5.28 -16.78
N TYR A 265 -18.12 -6.14 -15.78
CA TYR A 265 -18.34 -7.59 -15.95
C TYR A 265 -19.83 -7.99 -15.90
N GLY A 266 -20.73 -7.01 -15.83
CA GLY A 266 -22.15 -7.22 -15.51
C GLY A 266 -22.36 -7.63 -14.06
N VAL A 267 -23.63 -7.68 -13.66
CA VAL A 267 -24.05 -8.23 -12.36
C VAL A 267 -24.40 -9.71 -12.55
N ALA A 268 -23.63 -10.59 -11.93
CA ALA A 268 -23.78 -12.03 -12.11
C ALA A 268 -24.71 -12.62 -11.05
N GLN A 269 -25.48 -13.64 -11.44
CA GLN A 269 -26.30 -14.41 -10.51
C GLN A 269 -25.39 -15.06 -9.45
N PRO A 270 -25.69 -14.96 -8.14
CA PRO A 270 -24.95 -15.64 -7.09
C PRO A 270 -24.64 -17.10 -7.40
N GLY A 271 -23.37 -17.49 -7.27
CA GLY A 271 -22.88 -18.82 -7.64
C GLY A 271 -22.65 -19.04 -9.14
N SER A 272 -22.78 -18.00 -9.97
CA SER A 272 -22.48 -18.01 -11.41
C SER A 272 -21.46 -16.91 -11.74
N PRO A 273 -20.30 -17.21 -12.36
CA PRO A 273 -19.77 -18.55 -12.65
C PRO A 273 -19.68 -19.42 -11.39
N ALA A 274 -19.65 -20.75 -11.57
CA ALA A 274 -19.62 -21.70 -10.45
C ALA A 274 -18.56 -21.27 -9.42
N ASN A 275 -18.97 -21.24 -8.16
CA ASN A 275 -18.14 -20.91 -7.00
C ASN A 275 -17.63 -19.45 -6.91
N VAL A 276 -18.22 -18.51 -7.64
CA VAL A 276 -17.99 -17.08 -7.40
C VAL A 276 -19.00 -16.58 -6.36
N GLN A 277 -18.49 -15.96 -5.30
CA GLN A 277 -19.30 -15.23 -4.33
C GLN A 277 -19.46 -13.78 -4.80
N THR A 278 -20.70 -13.33 -4.88
CA THR A 278 -21.07 -11.94 -5.20
C THR A 278 -21.69 -11.29 -3.99
N PHE A 279 -21.20 -10.11 -3.62
CA PHE A 279 -21.60 -9.40 -2.42
C PHE A 279 -21.40 -7.90 -2.56
N TYR A 280 -22.02 -7.14 -1.66
CA TYR A 280 -21.88 -5.70 -1.59
C TYR A 280 -22.03 -5.14 -0.18
N HIS A 281 -21.53 -3.92 0.01
CA HIS A 281 -21.92 -2.98 1.06
C HIS A 281 -22.78 -1.89 0.43
N ALA A 282 -23.83 -1.45 1.11
CA ALA A 282 -24.46 -0.16 0.81
C ALA A 282 -23.62 0.94 1.48
N VAL A 283 -23.26 1.99 0.75
CA VAL A 283 -22.30 3.01 1.22
C VAL A 283 -22.81 4.42 0.93
N ASN A 284 -22.27 5.40 1.67
CA ASN A 284 -22.60 6.83 1.56
C ASN A 284 -24.04 7.13 1.99
N LEU A 285 -24.42 6.63 3.18
CA LEU A 285 -25.77 6.75 3.73
C LEU A 285 -25.75 7.39 5.13
N LEU A 286 -26.54 8.44 5.32
CA LEU A 286 -26.75 9.03 6.66
C LEU A 286 -27.43 8.04 7.60
N GLU A 287 -28.34 7.23 7.05
CA GLU A 287 -29.18 6.25 7.74
C GLU A 287 -28.39 5.13 8.41
N GLU A 288 -27.14 4.94 7.98
CA GLU A 288 -26.26 3.87 8.41
C GLU A 288 -25.05 4.37 9.21
N ILE A 289 -25.07 5.63 9.68
CA ILE A 289 -24.18 6.01 10.80
C ILE A 289 -24.66 5.23 12.04
N GLU A 290 -23.82 4.32 12.51
CA GLU A 290 -24.14 3.40 13.60
C GLU A 290 -22.96 3.16 14.54
N VAL A 291 -21.73 3.04 14.02
CA VAL A 291 -20.54 2.77 14.83
C VAL A 291 -19.59 3.97 14.92
N PRO A 292 -18.87 4.14 16.05
CA PRO A 292 -17.92 5.23 16.21
C PRO A 292 -16.86 5.23 15.10
N GLY A 293 -16.57 6.42 14.57
CA GLY A 293 -15.69 6.62 13.41
C GLY A 293 -16.42 6.71 12.06
N GLU A 294 -17.74 6.52 12.01
CA GLU A 294 -18.52 6.69 10.79
C GLU A 294 -18.93 8.15 10.52
N TYR A 295 -18.87 8.55 9.25
CA TYR A 295 -19.32 9.87 8.80
C TYR A 295 -20.09 9.82 7.48
N TYR A 296 -20.90 10.85 7.24
CA TYR A 296 -21.61 11.10 5.99
C TYR A 296 -21.51 12.60 5.63
N VAL A 297 -21.32 12.89 4.35
CA VAL A 297 -21.32 14.27 3.84
C VAL A 297 -22.57 14.48 3.00
N ASP A 298 -23.49 15.30 3.49
CA ASP A 298 -24.58 15.82 2.67
C ASP A 298 -24.01 16.92 1.77
N ARG A 299 -23.69 16.54 0.53
CA ARG A 299 -23.08 17.45 -0.45
C ARG A 299 -24.04 18.54 -0.91
N LYS A 300 -25.35 18.27 -0.86
CA LYS A 300 -26.40 19.21 -1.29
C LYS A 300 -26.68 20.25 -0.21
N ALA A 301 -26.68 19.87 1.06
CA ALA A 301 -26.77 20.78 2.20
C ALA A 301 -25.44 21.45 2.51
N GLY A 302 -24.31 20.78 2.22
CA GLY A 302 -22.97 21.19 2.63
C GLY A 302 -22.68 20.89 4.10
N VAL A 303 -23.18 19.76 4.62
CA VAL A 303 -23.07 19.40 6.05
C VAL A 303 -22.33 18.07 6.19
N LEU A 304 -21.35 18.03 7.11
CA LEU A 304 -20.70 16.81 7.56
C LEU A 304 -21.40 16.31 8.82
N TYR A 305 -21.86 15.06 8.80
CA TYR A 305 -22.38 14.33 9.95
C TYR A 305 -21.37 13.28 10.39
N PHE A 306 -21.05 13.21 11.67
CA PHE A 306 -19.96 12.38 12.18
C PHE A 306 -20.31 11.79 13.55
N LEU A 307 -20.14 10.47 13.71
CA LEU A 307 -20.17 9.80 15.01
C LEU A 307 -18.72 9.64 15.49
N PRO A 308 -18.23 10.48 16.41
CA PRO A 308 -16.82 10.47 16.78
C PRO A 308 -16.42 9.18 17.52
N PRO A 309 -15.19 8.67 17.30
CA PRO A 309 -14.68 7.49 18.01
C PRO A 309 -14.45 7.74 19.51
N TYR A 310 -14.13 8.98 19.88
CA TYR A 310 -13.85 9.47 21.23
C TYR A 310 -14.02 11.01 21.26
N PRO A 311 -14.03 11.65 22.45
CA PRO A 311 -14.08 13.11 22.56
C PRO A 311 -13.00 13.81 21.71
N LEU A 312 -13.39 14.87 21.00
CA LEU A 312 -12.54 15.53 20.00
C LEU A 312 -11.68 16.68 20.55
N ASP A 313 -11.88 17.09 21.80
CA ASP A 313 -11.27 18.27 22.43
C ASP A 313 -9.73 18.23 22.50
N ARG A 314 -9.15 17.02 22.42
CA ARG A 314 -7.70 16.80 22.40
C ARG A 314 -7.19 16.19 21.10
N SER A 315 -8.02 16.17 20.07
CA SER A 315 -7.75 15.45 18.81
C SER A 315 -7.51 16.38 17.64
N LEU A 316 -6.67 15.92 16.72
CA LEU A 316 -6.44 16.58 15.44
C LEU A 316 -7.51 16.13 14.44
N VAL A 317 -8.48 16.99 14.16
CA VAL A 317 -9.53 16.74 13.16
C VAL A 317 -9.14 17.41 11.84
N GLN A 318 -9.12 16.66 10.75
CA GLN A 318 -8.68 17.13 9.43
C GLN A 318 -9.62 16.67 8.32
N VAL A 319 -9.69 17.43 7.24
CA VAL A 319 -10.41 17.06 6.01
C VAL A 319 -9.55 17.23 4.76
N SER A 320 -9.69 16.36 3.76
CA SER A 320 -8.92 16.43 2.51
C SER A 320 -9.54 17.36 1.46
N LEU A 321 -8.72 18.16 0.77
CA LEU A 321 -9.19 19.18 -0.17
C LEU A 321 -8.49 19.15 -1.54
N LEU A 322 -7.16 19.06 -1.58
CA LEU A 322 -6.35 19.13 -2.78
C LEU A 322 -6.67 17.95 -3.70
N THR A 323 -7.17 18.21 -4.91
CA THR A 323 -7.45 17.16 -5.92
C THR A 323 -6.27 16.90 -6.84
N ASP A 324 -5.37 17.87 -6.98
CA ASP A 324 -4.17 17.75 -7.80
C ASP A 324 -3.05 16.98 -7.10
N VAL A 325 -1.98 16.71 -7.86
CA VAL A 325 -0.75 16.13 -7.31
C VAL A 325 -0.13 17.08 -6.29
N MET A 326 0.34 16.58 -5.15
CA MET A 326 0.99 17.43 -4.15
C MET A 326 2.37 17.92 -4.61
N ILE A 327 3.24 17.03 -5.10
CA ILE A 327 4.54 17.38 -5.69
C ILE A 327 4.67 16.74 -7.08
N ARG A 328 5.04 17.55 -8.09
CA ARG A 328 5.33 17.05 -9.44
C ARG A 328 6.74 17.43 -9.86
N ALA A 329 7.52 16.46 -10.32
CA ALA A 329 8.83 16.66 -10.94
C ALA A 329 8.76 16.23 -12.42
N ARG A 330 8.99 17.16 -13.34
CA ARG A 330 9.00 16.90 -14.79
C ARG A 330 10.35 17.23 -15.39
N ASP A 331 11.00 16.23 -15.97
CA ASP A 331 12.33 16.31 -16.59
C ASP A 331 13.42 16.86 -15.65
N ALA A 332 13.16 16.84 -14.33
CA ALA A 332 14.14 17.16 -13.31
C ALA A 332 15.14 16.00 -13.18
N SER A 333 16.39 16.33 -12.85
CA SER A 333 17.42 15.32 -12.60
C SER A 333 18.10 15.55 -11.26
N TYR A 334 18.41 14.47 -10.55
CA TYR A 334 19.07 14.52 -9.22
C TYR A 334 18.35 15.42 -8.21
N LEU A 335 17.01 15.38 -8.23
CA LEU A 335 16.14 15.98 -7.21
C LEU A 335 15.87 14.95 -6.12
N GLU A 336 16.11 15.29 -4.87
CA GLU A 336 15.82 14.44 -3.71
C GLU A 336 14.79 15.09 -2.80
N ILE A 337 13.81 14.31 -2.35
CA ILE A 337 12.82 14.71 -1.36
C ILE A 337 13.02 13.82 -0.14
N GLN A 338 13.32 14.41 1.02
CA GLN A 338 13.78 13.69 2.20
C GLN A 338 13.00 14.03 3.47
N GLY A 339 12.60 13.01 4.23
CA GLY A 339 12.10 13.20 5.61
C GLY A 339 10.80 13.99 5.73
N LEU A 340 9.97 14.05 4.69
CA LEU A 340 8.71 14.80 4.70
C LEU A 340 7.52 13.87 4.95
N VAL A 341 6.49 14.38 5.63
CA VAL A 341 5.16 13.76 5.69
C VAL A 341 4.27 14.41 4.63
N LEU A 342 3.72 13.63 3.71
CA LEU A 342 2.72 14.09 2.73
C LEU A 342 1.38 13.46 3.08
N GLU A 343 0.36 14.27 3.37
CA GLU A 343 -0.92 13.74 3.86
C GLU A 343 -2.18 14.52 3.47
N ASN A 344 -3.33 13.86 3.67
CA ASN A 344 -4.70 14.40 3.60
C ASN A 344 -5.04 15.11 2.28
N SER A 345 -4.55 14.57 1.16
CA SER A 345 -4.89 15.05 -0.19
C SER A 345 -5.95 14.15 -0.82
N ARG A 346 -6.87 14.69 -1.62
CA ARG A 346 -7.74 13.89 -2.50
C ARG A 346 -6.97 13.42 -3.76
N GLY A 347 -5.87 14.08 -4.09
CA GLY A 347 -5.01 13.77 -5.24
C GLY A 347 -3.89 12.78 -4.94
N GLN A 348 -2.89 12.76 -5.83
CA GLN A 348 -1.68 11.95 -5.69
C GLN A 348 -0.65 12.65 -4.78
N GLY A 349 0.25 11.87 -4.18
CA GLY A 349 1.37 12.42 -3.42
C GLY A 349 2.43 13.04 -4.34
N ILE A 350 3.20 12.18 -5.01
CA ILE A 350 4.32 12.59 -5.84
C ILE A 350 4.25 11.97 -7.24
N VAL A 351 4.47 12.80 -8.26
CA VAL A 351 4.60 12.35 -9.65
C VAL A 351 5.95 12.76 -10.21
N ILE A 352 6.72 11.80 -10.75
CA ILE A 352 7.99 12.01 -11.46
C ILE A 352 7.80 11.58 -12.92
N GLU A 353 8.06 12.50 -13.85
CA GLU A 353 7.90 12.31 -15.30
C GLU A 353 9.22 12.63 -15.99
N GLY A 354 9.85 11.65 -16.65
CA GLY A 354 11.13 11.86 -17.33
C GLY A 354 12.29 12.18 -16.38
N GLY A 355 13.38 12.71 -16.94
CA GLY A 355 14.57 13.07 -16.17
C GLY A 355 15.44 11.88 -15.73
N ARG A 356 16.30 12.11 -14.72
CA ARG A 356 17.25 11.08 -14.24
C ARG A 356 17.58 11.23 -12.76
N GLY A 357 17.58 10.12 -12.02
CA GLY A 357 18.20 10.09 -10.69
C GLY A 357 17.43 10.80 -9.58
N CYS A 358 16.16 11.14 -9.77
CA CYS A 358 15.33 11.71 -8.68
C CYS A 358 14.97 10.65 -7.63
N ARG A 359 14.94 11.04 -6.35
CA ARG A 359 14.72 10.13 -5.24
C ARG A 359 13.74 10.68 -4.21
N LEU A 360 12.91 9.79 -3.68
CA LEU A 360 12.16 9.99 -2.44
C LEU A 360 12.81 9.12 -1.35
N ALA A 361 13.18 9.71 -0.21
CA ALA A 361 13.93 9.01 0.82
C ALA A 361 13.45 9.33 2.25
N GLY A 362 13.14 8.32 3.07
CA GLY A 362 12.78 8.55 4.47
C GLY A 362 11.47 9.32 4.66
N CYS A 363 10.58 9.33 3.66
CA CYS A 363 9.33 10.08 3.72
C CYS A 363 8.16 9.21 4.20
N THR A 364 7.18 9.85 4.83
CA THR A 364 5.89 9.24 5.13
C THR A 364 4.83 9.76 4.16
N LEU A 365 4.13 8.87 3.47
CA LEU A 365 3.05 9.24 2.55
C LEU A 365 1.79 8.52 3.00
N ARG A 366 0.82 9.28 3.51
CA ARG A 366 -0.40 8.69 4.08
C ARG A 366 -1.64 9.48 3.77
N ASN A 367 -2.83 8.89 3.93
CA ASN A 367 -4.10 9.62 3.80
C ASN A 367 -4.23 10.35 2.45
N LEU A 368 -3.70 9.75 1.38
CA LEU A 368 -3.79 10.28 0.02
C LEU A 368 -4.95 9.59 -0.69
N GLY A 369 -5.75 10.34 -1.44
CA GLY A 369 -6.93 9.84 -2.10
C GLY A 369 -6.66 9.04 -3.38
N GLN A 370 -5.47 9.21 -3.96
CA GLN A 370 -5.00 8.49 -5.15
C GLN A 370 -3.66 7.79 -4.86
N GLU A 371 -2.83 7.58 -5.88
CA GLU A 371 -1.53 6.94 -5.70
C GLU A 371 -0.54 7.79 -4.92
N ALA A 372 0.26 7.16 -4.06
CA ALA A 372 1.26 7.87 -3.26
C ALA A 372 2.41 8.36 -4.13
N VAL A 373 2.96 7.48 -4.96
CA VAL A 373 4.10 7.78 -5.84
C VAL A 373 3.84 7.21 -7.24
N ARG A 374 4.05 8.04 -8.26
CA ARG A 374 4.01 7.62 -9.66
C ARG A 374 5.26 8.08 -10.40
N ILE A 375 6.01 7.15 -10.97
CA ILE A 375 7.23 7.39 -11.77
C ILE A 375 6.98 6.87 -13.19
N VAL A 376 7.15 7.74 -14.18
CA VAL A 376 6.94 7.41 -15.60
C VAL A 376 8.08 7.95 -16.46
N GLY A 377 8.78 7.03 -17.12
CA GLY A 377 9.92 7.34 -17.97
C GLY A 377 11.16 7.75 -17.17
N GLY A 378 12.13 8.34 -17.86
CA GLY A 378 13.42 8.70 -17.25
C GLY A 378 14.27 7.48 -16.91
N THR A 379 15.32 7.69 -16.10
CA THR A 379 16.22 6.61 -15.64
C THR A 379 16.65 6.80 -14.19
N ARG A 380 16.95 5.72 -13.47
CA ARG A 380 17.54 5.74 -12.12
C ARG A 380 16.74 6.48 -11.03
N HIS A 381 15.42 6.61 -11.19
CA HIS A 381 14.55 7.11 -10.13
C HIS A 381 14.36 6.10 -9.01
N GLY A 382 14.16 6.59 -7.78
CA GLY A 382 14.11 5.74 -6.59
C GLY A 382 13.08 6.16 -5.56
N VAL A 383 12.46 5.17 -4.93
CA VAL A 383 11.74 5.31 -3.65
C VAL A 383 12.49 4.47 -2.62
N GLN A 384 12.95 5.09 -1.53
CA GLN A 384 13.84 4.47 -0.56
C GLN A 384 13.36 4.72 0.87
N SER A 385 13.31 3.69 1.71
CA SER A 385 13.11 3.86 3.16
C SER A 385 11.88 4.69 3.51
N CYS A 386 10.83 4.62 2.69
CA CYS A 386 9.60 5.37 2.89
C CYS A 386 8.55 4.50 3.59
N ASP A 387 7.66 5.15 4.34
CA ASP A 387 6.48 4.53 4.92
C ASP A 387 5.24 5.03 4.18
N ILE A 388 4.50 4.12 3.54
CA ILE A 388 3.37 4.46 2.66
C ILE A 388 2.13 3.70 3.11
N TYR A 389 1.10 4.41 3.58
CA TYR A 389 -0.09 3.73 4.12
C TYR A 389 -1.39 4.54 4.03
N GLN A 390 -2.53 3.87 4.15
CA GLN A 390 -3.86 4.50 4.12
C GLN A 390 -4.10 5.32 2.84
N VAL A 391 -3.70 4.79 1.69
CA VAL A 391 -3.87 5.45 0.39
C VAL A 391 -5.10 4.92 -0.36
N GLY A 392 -5.78 5.80 -1.09
CA GLY A 392 -7.07 5.54 -1.71
C GLY A 392 -7.00 4.65 -2.94
N ALA A 393 -5.85 4.63 -3.63
CA ALA A 393 -5.59 3.78 -4.78
C ALA A 393 -4.35 2.89 -4.56
N GLY A 394 -3.44 2.74 -5.54
CA GLY A 394 -2.22 1.94 -5.40
C GLY A 394 -1.07 2.76 -4.82
N ALA A 395 -0.15 2.17 -4.08
CA ALA A 395 0.88 2.95 -3.38
C ALA A 395 1.98 3.49 -4.31
N VAL A 396 2.74 2.61 -4.97
CA VAL A 396 3.85 3.01 -5.85
C VAL A 396 3.66 2.45 -7.26
N THR A 397 3.60 3.31 -8.27
CA THR A 397 3.66 2.91 -9.68
C THR A 397 4.96 3.39 -10.29
N VAL A 398 5.74 2.48 -10.88
CA VAL A 398 7.05 2.79 -11.48
C VAL A 398 7.15 2.19 -12.88
N SER A 399 7.52 3.01 -13.87
CA SER A 399 7.67 2.56 -15.25
C SER A 399 8.77 3.26 -16.00
N GLY A 400 9.50 2.52 -16.85
CA GLY A 400 10.59 3.07 -17.65
C GLY A 400 11.38 2.01 -18.42
N GLY A 401 12.39 2.45 -19.16
CA GLY A 401 13.21 1.59 -20.03
C GLY A 401 12.60 1.38 -21.42
N ASP A 402 13.37 0.76 -22.31
CA ASP A 402 12.95 0.44 -23.68
C ASP A 402 12.86 -1.07 -23.85
N ARG A 403 11.63 -1.59 -23.94
CA ARG A 403 11.42 -3.03 -24.15
C ARG A 403 11.93 -3.49 -25.51
N LYS A 404 11.76 -2.72 -26.59
CA LYS A 404 12.18 -3.14 -27.94
C LYS A 404 13.69 -3.39 -28.02
N GLN A 405 14.45 -2.58 -27.28
CA GLN A 405 15.90 -2.66 -27.23
C GLN A 405 16.44 -3.33 -25.94
N LEU A 406 15.55 -3.74 -25.02
CA LEU A 406 15.89 -4.26 -23.71
C LEU A 406 16.84 -3.34 -22.90
N ILE A 407 16.64 -2.02 -23.01
CA ILE A 407 17.43 -1.03 -22.27
C ILE A 407 16.77 -0.81 -20.90
N PRO A 408 17.47 -1.04 -19.78
CA PRO A 408 16.90 -0.92 -18.44
C PRO A 408 16.64 0.54 -18.04
N ALA A 409 15.58 0.75 -17.27
CA ALA A 409 15.28 2.02 -16.60
C ALA A 409 16.18 2.28 -15.39
N GLU A 410 16.64 1.19 -14.74
CA GLU A 410 17.36 1.21 -13.48
C GLU A 410 16.58 1.90 -12.34
N HIS A 411 15.24 1.91 -12.40
CA HIS A 411 14.41 2.40 -11.30
C HIS A 411 14.38 1.44 -10.13
N PHE A 412 14.12 1.94 -8.94
CA PHE A 412 13.99 1.09 -7.76
C PHE A 412 12.94 1.52 -6.74
N VAL A 413 12.39 0.53 -6.05
CA VAL A 413 11.60 0.69 -4.82
C VAL A 413 12.25 -0.18 -3.76
N ARG A 414 12.83 0.44 -2.73
CA ARG A 414 13.68 -0.26 -1.77
C ARG A 414 13.43 0.14 -0.33
N ASN A 415 13.53 -0.83 0.56
CA ASN A 415 13.46 -0.61 2.01
C ASN A 415 12.18 0.10 2.49
N CYS A 416 11.09 0.01 1.72
CA CYS A 416 9.84 0.69 2.03
C CYS A 416 8.89 -0.23 2.80
N ASP A 417 8.15 0.35 3.74
CA ASP A 417 7.02 -0.27 4.42
C ASP A 417 5.75 0.26 3.75
N ILE A 418 4.99 -0.63 3.12
CA ILE A 418 3.83 -0.26 2.30
C ILE A 418 2.63 -1.11 2.69
N ARG A 419 1.55 -0.47 3.11
CA ARG A 419 0.35 -1.16 3.62
C ARG A 419 -0.95 -0.39 3.46
N ARG A 420 -2.09 -1.03 3.73
CA ARG A 420 -3.43 -0.41 3.80
C ARG A 420 -3.72 0.50 2.58
N SER A 421 -3.45 -0.02 1.40
CA SER A 421 -3.67 0.65 0.11
C SER A 421 -5.01 0.22 -0.50
N GLY A 422 -5.61 1.09 -1.31
CA GLY A 422 -6.81 0.78 -2.08
C GLY A 422 -8.13 1.17 -1.39
N ARG A 423 -8.11 2.07 -0.39
CA ARG A 423 -9.30 2.42 0.42
C ARG A 423 -10.54 2.83 -0.40
N TRP A 424 -10.36 3.39 -1.60
CA TRP A 424 -11.44 3.88 -2.46
C TRP A 424 -11.66 3.07 -3.72
N THR A 425 -10.60 2.52 -4.30
CA THR A 425 -10.67 1.85 -5.59
C THR A 425 -10.69 0.32 -5.49
N GLY A 426 -10.27 -0.23 -4.35
CA GLY A 426 -10.19 -1.67 -4.11
C GLY A 426 -9.19 -2.36 -5.04
N HIS A 427 -9.70 -3.23 -5.91
CA HIS A 427 -8.91 -4.25 -6.63
C HIS A 427 -8.11 -3.72 -7.83
N TYR A 428 -6.98 -4.36 -8.13
CA TYR A 428 -6.02 -4.00 -9.19
C TYR A 428 -5.31 -2.65 -9.00
N HIS A 429 -5.10 -2.30 -7.75
CA HIS A 429 -4.28 -1.18 -7.30
C HIS A 429 -3.22 -1.72 -6.34
N PRO A 430 -2.17 -2.41 -6.85
CA PRO A 430 -1.20 -3.09 -6.00
C PRO A 430 -0.40 -2.10 -5.16
N LEU A 431 0.27 -2.62 -4.13
CA LEU A 431 1.24 -1.84 -3.35
C LEU A 431 2.37 -1.34 -4.25
N ILE A 432 2.88 -2.18 -5.14
CA ILE A 432 3.86 -1.80 -6.16
C ILE A 432 3.41 -2.28 -7.54
N SER A 433 3.30 -1.35 -8.49
CA SER A 433 3.14 -1.65 -9.92
C SER A 433 4.42 -1.31 -10.67
N ALA A 434 4.98 -2.26 -11.41
CA ALA A 434 6.20 -2.08 -12.20
C ALA A 434 5.97 -2.36 -13.70
N ALA A 435 6.45 -1.48 -14.58
CA ALA A 435 6.36 -1.69 -16.03
C ALA A 435 7.63 -1.29 -16.79
N GLY A 436 8.10 -2.15 -17.69
CA GLY A 436 9.17 -1.82 -18.64
C GLY A 436 10.38 -2.73 -18.55
N VAL A 437 11.58 -2.20 -18.31
CA VAL A 437 12.81 -3.01 -18.25
C VAL A 437 13.67 -2.65 -17.04
N GLY A 438 14.20 -3.64 -16.32
CA GLY A 438 15.27 -3.41 -15.34
C GLY A 438 14.87 -2.58 -14.12
N ILE A 439 13.70 -2.88 -13.53
CA ILE A 439 13.23 -2.26 -12.28
C ILE A 439 13.59 -3.20 -11.11
N THR A 440 14.12 -2.64 -10.02
CA THR A 440 14.42 -3.38 -8.78
C THR A 440 13.39 -3.10 -7.69
N ILE A 441 12.76 -4.16 -7.16
CA ILE A 441 11.90 -4.10 -5.98
C ILE A 441 12.56 -4.95 -4.90
N GLN A 442 13.13 -4.31 -3.88
CA GLN A 442 13.98 -5.02 -2.93
C GLN A 442 13.89 -4.55 -1.47
N HIS A 443 13.99 -5.46 -0.51
CA HIS A 443 13.98 -5.16 0.94
C HIS A 443 12.70 -4.44 1.41
N ASN A 444 11.58 -4.59 0.70
CA ASN A 444 10.33 -3.95 1.12
C ASN A 444 9.53 -4.88 2.03
N HIS A 445 8.71 -4.28 2.87
CA HIS A 445 7.70 -4.95 3.68
C HIS A 445 6.31 -4.53 3.16
N LEU A 446 5.59 -5.49 2.61
CA LEU A 446 4.38 -5.26 1.81
C LEU A 446 3.20 -6.02 2.44
N HIS A 447 2.26 -5.30 3.07
CA HIS A 447 1.25 -5.96 3.90
C HIS A 447 -0.10 -5.24 4.05
N ASP A 448 -1.04 -5.87 4.77
CA ASP A 448 -2.36 -5.36 5.16
C ASP A 448 -3.10 -4.63 4.06
N SER A 449 -3.25 -5.27 2.91
CA SER A 449 -3.96 -4.68 1.78
C SER A 449 -4.83 -5.73 1.10
N ASP A 450 -6.02 -5.32 0.69
CA ASP A 450 -7.06 -6.23 0.20
C ASP A 450 -6.63 -6.95 -1.11
N HIS A 451 -5.69 -6.36 -1.86
CA HIS A 451 -5.25 -6.86 -3.16
C HIS A 451 -3.73 -7.16 -3.24
N GLN A 452 -3.25 -7.42 -4.46
CA GLN A 452 -1.86 -7.73 -4.81
C GLN A 452 -0.80 -6.85 -4.12
N ALA A 453 0.30 -7.45 -3.69
CA ALA A 453 1.47 -6.71 -3.25
C ALA A 453 2.25 -6.13 -4.44
N ILE A 454 2.56 -6.97 -5.44
CA ILE A 454 3.33 -6.57 -6.62
C ILE A 454 2.61 -7.02 -7.89
N THR A 455 2.38 -6.08 -8.81
CA THR A 455 2.06 -6.42 -10.21
C THR A 455 3.17 -5.92 -11.10
N PHE A 456 3.61 -6.73 -12.05
CA PHE A 456 4.63 -6.28 -12.99
C PHE A 456 4.35 -6.69 -14.43
N SER A 457 4.91 -5.93 -15.36
CA SER A 457 4.89 -6.18 -16.80
C SER A 457 6.21 -5.78 -17.43
N GLY A 458 6.76 -6.62 -18.29
CA GLY A 458 8.03 -6.34 -18.96
C GLY A 458 9.15 -7.30 -18.58
N ASN A 459 10.38 -6.80 -18.64
CA ASN A 459 11.58 -7.61 -18.81
C ASN A 459 12.65 -7.27 -17.76
N GLU A 460 13.42 -8.27 -17.35
CA GLU A 460 14.64 -8.08 -16.54
C GLU A 460 14.42 -7.33 -15.22
N HIS A 461 13.22 -7.41 -14.65
CA HIS A 461 12.96 -6.93 -13.29
C HIS A 461 13.61 -7.85 -12.25
N VAL A 462 14.01 -7.27 -11.13
CA VAL A 462 14.54 -7.99 -9.96
C VAL A 462 13.61 -7.74 -8.78
N ILE A 463 12.99 -8.80 -8.28
CA ILE A 463 12.12 -8.79 -7.09
C ILE A 463 12.80 -9.65 -6.03
N GLU A 464 13.45 -9.04 -5.05
CA GLU A 464 14.25 -9.80 -4.08
C GLU A 464 14.22 -9.29 -2.65
N ARG A 465 14.36 -10.20 -1.66
CA ARG A 465 14.47 -9.82 -0.23
C ARG A 465 13.28 -9.04 0.30
N ASN A 466 12.12 -9.13 -0.35
CA ASN A 466 10.90 -8.54 0.17
C ASN A 466 10.23 -9.50 1.15
N GLU A 467 9.52 -8.93 2.12
CA GLU A 467 8.58 -9.62 2.99
C GLU A 467 7.16 -9.25 2.58
N VAL A 468 6.32 -10.26 2.32
CA VAL A 468 4.95 -10.07 1.83
C VAL A 468 3.98 -10.90 2.65
N HIS A 469 3.02 -10.24 3.31
CA HIS A 469 2.07 -10.94 4.17
C HIS A 469 0.73 -10.22 4.31
N HIS A 470 -0.32 -10.95 4.72
CA HIS A 470 -1.63 -10.36 5.00
C HIS A 470 -2.15 -9.48 3.83
N VAL A 471 -1.86 -9.90 2.61
CA VAL A 471 -2.48 -9.36 1.39
C VAL A 471 -3.47 -10.38 0.81
N LEU A 472 -4.30 -9.98 -0.14
CA LEU A 472 -5.32 -10.84 -0.77
C LEU A 472 -6.41 -11.33 0.20
N GLN A 473 -6.88 -10.46 1.09
CA GLN A 473 -7.75 -10.87 2.21
C GLN A 473 -9.23 -11.07 1.83
N ASP A 474 -9.70 -10.50 0.71
CA ASP A 474 -11.11 -10.56 0.29
C ASP A 474 -11.28 -10.88 -1.20
N ILE A 475 -10.27 -11.51 -1.82
CA ILE A 475 -10.14 -11.67 -3.27
C ILE A 475 -9.84 -13.11 -3.68
N SER A 476 -10.33 -13.55 -4.84
CA SER A 476 -9.94 -14.84 -5.42
C SER A 476 -9.47 -14.71 -6.87
N ASP A 477 -8.74 -15.73 -7.34
CA ASP A 477 -8.04 -15.76 -8.62
C ASP A 477 -6.90 -14.75 -8.73
N MET A 478 -6.11 -14.61 -7.67
CA MET A 478 -5.04 -13.59 -7.57
C MET A 478 -3.78 -14.11 -6.88
N GLY A 479 -2.63 -13.54 -7.26
CA GLY A 479 -1.34 -13.79 -6.63
C GLY A 479 -0.79 -12.54 -5.94
N SER A 480 -0.04 -12.69 -4.86
CA SER A 480 0.57 -11.53 -4.18
C SER A 480 1.59 -10.84 -5.10
N ILE A 481 2.31 -11.65 -5.89
CA ILE A 481 3.00 -11.24 -7.11
C ILE A 481 2.18 -11.72 -8.30
N TYR A 482 1.85 -10.82 -9.22
CA TYR A 482 1.01 -11.12 -10.37
C TYR A 482 1.56 -10.55 -11.68
N ILE A 483 1.40 -11.32 -12.74
CA ILE A 483 1.75 -10.99 -14.13
C ILE A 483 0.92 -11.87 -15.07
N GLY A 484 0.55 -11.36 -16.26
CA GLY A 484 -0.24 -12.14 -17.21
C GLY A 484 -0.22 -11.62 -18.64
N ARG A 485 -0.73 -12.44 -19.58
CA ARG A 485 -1.17 -12.05 -20.94
C ARG A 485 -0.11 -11.46 -21.87
N ASN A 486 1.18 -11.69 -21.65
CA ASN A 486 2.22 -11.37 -22.62
C ASN A 486 3.39 -12.37 -22.55
N PRO A 487 3.63 -13.17 -23.61
CA PRO A 487 4.69 -14.18 -23.61
C PRO A 487 6.10 -13.60 -23.75
N SER A 488 6.23 -12.29 -24.01
CA SER A 488 7.53 -11.61 -24.17
C SER A 488 8.09 -11.01 -22.88
N PHE A 489 7.40 -11.19 -21.73
CA PHE A 489 7.84 -10.69 -20.42
C PHE A 489 8.89 -11.60 -19.77
N CYS A 490 10.02 -11.81 -20.45
CA CYS A 490 11.09 -12.72 -20.04
C CYS A 490 12.23 -12.02 -19.26
N GLY A 491 13.06 -12.83 -18.61
CA GLY A 491 14.33 -12.40 -18.01
C GLY A 491 14.20 -11.88 -16.57
N ASN A 492 13.01 -11.92 -15.99
CA ASN A 492 12.79 -11.46 -14.62
C ASN A 492 13.40 -12.42 -13.59
N VAL A 493 13.65 -11.91 -12.39
CA VAL A 493 14.18 -12.69 -11.25
C VAL A 493 13.31 -12.44 -10.03
N ILE A 494 12.82 -13.50 -9.41
CA ILE A 494 12.08 -13.47 -8.14
C ILE A 494 12.83 -14.35 -7.15
N ARG A 495 13.57 -13.75 -6.22
CA ARG A 495 14.44 -14.53 -5.33
C ARG A 495 14.52 -14.02 -3.91
N TYR A 496 14.80 -14.92 -2.97
CA TYR A 496 15.06 -14.54 -1.58
C TYR A 496 13.94 -13.70 -0.97
N ASN A 497 12.68 -13.91 -1.36
CA ASN A 497 11.55 -13.24 -0.72
C ASN A 497 10.94 -14.16 0.34
N PHE A 498 10.37 -13.56 1.38
CA PHE A 498 9.60 -14.24 2.40
C PHE A 498 8.12 -13.91 2.23
N PHE A 499 7.31 -14.94 1.96
CA PHE A 499 5.86 -14.81 1.85
C PHE A 499 5.23 -15.54 3.02
N HIS A 500 4.34 -14.89 3.77
CA HIS A 500 3.63 -15.58 4.84
C HIS A 500 2.21 -15.08 5.06
N HIS A 501 1.34 -15.95 5.60
CA HIS A 501 -0.05 -15.58 5.94
C HIS A 501 -0.79 -14.95 4.75
N LEU A 502 -0.66 -15.60 3.58
CA LEU A 502 -1.37 -15.24 2.35
C LEU A 502 -2.58 -16.15 2.11
N PHE A 503 -2.99 -16.86 3.16
CA PHE A 503 -4.10 -17.78 3.13
C PHE A 503 -5.39 -17.05 3.50
N HIS A 504 -6.38 -17.14 2.62
CA HIS A 504 -7.77 -16.92 2.98
C HIS A 504 -8.56 -18.17 2.54
N PRO A 505 -9.41 -18.75 3.40
CA PRO A 505 -10.26 -19.88 3.04
C PRO A 505 -11.34 -19.40 2.06
N HIS A 506 -11.00 -19.27 0.78
CA HIS A 506 -12.01 -19.11 -0.26
C HIS A 506 -12.64 -20.48 -0.52
N GLU A 507 -13.74 -20.75 0.17
CA GLU A 507 -14.59 -21.90 -0.15
C GLU A 507 -15.14 -21.74 -1.58
N GLY A 508 -14.56 -22.51 -2.50
CA GLY A 508 -15.04 -22.69 -3.87
C GLY A 508 -14.32 -21.87 -4.97
N GLY A 509 -13.70 -20.72 -4.67
CA GLY A 509 -13.09 -19.86 -5.70
C GLY A 509 -11.78 -20.39 -6.32
N PRO A 510 -11.25 -19.76 -7.40
CA PRO A 510 -9.98 -20.16 -8.04
C PRO A 510 -8.72 -20.02 -7.15
N GLY A 511 -8.89 -19.42 -5.97
CA GLY A 511 -7.91 -19.36 -4.90
C GLY A 511 -6.94 -18.19 -4.98
N THR A 512 -6.16 -18.01 -3.91
CA THR A 512 -5.05 -17.06 -3.84
C THR A 512 -3.71 -17.77 -3.93
N GLN A 513 -2.65 -17.06 -4.31
CA GLN A 513 -1.30 -17.59 -4.47
C GLN A 513 -0.24 -16.60 -3.99
N ALA A 514 0.95 -17.09 -3.63
CA ALA A 514 2.08 -16.21 -3.41
C ALA A 514 2.54 -15.60 -4.74
N ILE A 515 2.74 -16.43 -5.77
CA ILE A 515 3.12 -15.99 -7.11
C ILE A 515 2.12 -16.55 -8.12
N PHE A 516 1.51 -15.67 -8.91
CA PHE A 516 0.58 -16.05 -9.96
C PHE A 516 1.05 -15.56 -11.33
N PHE A 517 1.53 -16.52 -12.12
CA PHE A 517 1.79 -16.38 -13.54
C PHE A 517 0.48 -16.64 -14.30
N ASP A 518 -0.30 -15.59 -14.44
CA ASP A 518 -1.61 -15.65 -15.06
C ASP A 518 -1.52 -15.76 -16.58
N ASP A 519 -2.68 -16.05 -17.17
CA ASP A 519 -3.02 -16.17 -18.59
C ASP A 519 -1.84 -16.20 -19.56
N ASP A 520 -1.33 -17.41 -19.79
CA ASP A 520 -0.50 -17.76 -20.95
C ASP A 520 0.85 -17.03 -21.02
N THR A 521 1.44 -16.72 -19.87
CA THR A 521 2.81 -16.19 -19.77
C THR A 521 3.85 -17.31 -19.94
N LEU A 522 4.96 -17.00 -20.62
CA LEU A 522 6.00 -17.96 -20.94
C LEU A 522 7.38 -17.50 -20.45
N TYR A 523 8.14 -18.42 -19.86
CA TYR A 523 9.54 -18.19 -19.46
C TYR A 523 9.76 -16.88 -18.67
N VAL A 524 8.77 -16.56 -17.83
CA VAL A 524 8.62 -15.22 -17.25
C VAL A 524 9.76 -14.85 -16.31
N ALA A 525 10.22 -15.81 -15.50
CA ALA A 525 11.20 -15.57 -14.46
C ALA A 525 12.06 -16.79 -14.10
N ARG A 526 13.19 -16.51 -13.46
CA ARG A 526 13.84 -17.43 -12.51
C ARG A 526 13.28 -17.17 -11.12
N VAL A 527 12.74 -18.19 -10.47
CA VAL A 527 12.13 -18.14 -9.15
C VAL A 527 12.90 -19.03 -8.21
N PHE A 528 13.70 -18.45 -7.30
CA PHE A 528 14.55 -19.27 -6.42
C PHE A 528 14.88 -18.69 -5.06
N GLY A 529 15.14 -19.56 -4.10
CA GLY A 529 15.51 -19.16 -2.74
C GLY A 529 14.41 -18.42 -2.00
N ASN A 530 13.15 -18.54 -2.42
CA ASN A 530 12.03 -17.93 -1.71
C ASN A 530 11.52 -18.89 -0.62
N VAL A 531 11.08 -18.31 0.49
CA VAL A 531 10.46 -19.03 1.61
C VAL A 531 9.00 -18.66 1.67
N PHE A 532 8.13 -19.67 1.71
CA PHE A 532 6.69 -19.52 1.73
C PHE A 532 6.14 -20.19 3.00
N TYR A 533 5.39 -19.48 3.83
CA TYR A 533 4.80 -20.03 5.06
C TYR A 533 3.30 -19.72 5.13
N ARG A 534 2.44 -20.74 5.11
CA ARG A 534 0.97 -20.52 5.06
C ARG A 534 0.54 -19.61 3.91
N THR A 535 0.90 -20.02 2.69
CA THR A 535 0.60 -19.24 1.49
C THR A 535 -0.11 -20.06 0.44
N GLY A 536 -1.06 -19.43 -0.25
CA GLY A 536 -1.80 -20.03 -1.34
C GLY A 536 -2.90 -20.98 -0.87
N SER A 537 -3.95 -21.14 -1.69
CA SER A 537 -5.08 -22.02 -1.35
C SER A 537 -5.19 -23.27 -2.25
N THR A 538 -4.71 -23.21 -3.49
CA THR A 538 -4.67 -24.37 -4.42
C THR A 538 -3.28 -24.66 -5.00
N GLY A 539 -2.32 -23.78 -4.70
CA GLY A 539 -0.89 -23.88 -4.99
C GLY A 539 -0.19 -22.60 -4.55
N VAL A 540 1.12 -22.67 -4.29
CA VAL A 540 1.92 -21.50 -3.88
C VAL A 540 2.30 -20.63 -5.10
N ILE A 541 2.77 -21.29 -6.16
CA ILE A 541 3.13 -20.73 -7.46
C ILE A 541 2.18 -21.31 -8.51
N LYS A 542 1.29 -20.49 -9.05
CA LYS A 542 0.29 -20.91 -10.05
C LYS A 542 0.63 -20.40 -11.44
N PHE A 543 0.35 -21.25 -12.42
CA PHE A 543 0.33 -20.92 -13.84
C PHE A 543 -1.09 -21.13 -14.38
N ASN A 544 -1.74 -20.05 -14.84
CA ASN A 544 -3.01 -20.16 -15.55
C ASN A 544 -2.75 -20.13 -17.07
N GLY A 545 -2.43 -21.29 -17.63
CA GLY A 545 -1.84 -21.38 -18.97
C GLY A 545 -0.39 -20.91 -19.00
N GLY A 546 0.31 -21.21 -20.10
CA GLY A 546 1.74 -20.94 -20.21
C GLY A 546 2.60 -21.84 -19.31
N GLY A 547 3.80 -21.37 -18.95
CA GLY A 547 4.81 -22.16 -18.22
C GLY A 547 6.24 -21.86 -18.65
N GLY A 548 7.17 -22.74 -18.28
CA GLY A 548 8.57 -22.64 -18.68
C GLY A 548 9.43 -21.71 -17.82
N ALA A 549 8.89 -21.10 -16.77
CA ALA A 549 9.72 -20.42 -15.77
C ALA A 549 10.67 -21.42 -15.07
N SER A 550 11.83 -20.96 -14.63
CA SER A 550 12.75 -21.79 -13.82
C SER A 550 12.33 -21.70 -12.37
N ILE A 551 11.88 -22.80 -11.75
CA ILE A 551 11.45 -22.82 -10.36
C ILE A 551 12.41 -23.69 -9.56
N ALA A 552 13.29 -23.08 -8.75
CA ALA A 552 14.38 -23.83 -8.12
C ALA A 552 14.66 -23.42 -6.69
N ASN A 553 15.11 -24.34 -5.83
CA ASN A 553 15.69 -23.96 -4.54
C ASN A 553 14.74 -23.15 -3.62
N ASN A 554 13.43 -23.40 -3.66
CA ASN A 554 12.44 -22.73 -2.81
C ASN A 554 11.97 -23.67 -1.70
N ILE A 555 11.47 -23.09 -0.60
CA ILE A 555 10.89 -23.83 0.52
C ILE A 555 9.45 -23.36 0.73
N ALA A 556 8.48 -24.27 0.67
CA ALA A 556 7.10 -24.03 1.07
C ALA A 556 6.79 -24.78 2.37
N ILE A 557 6.26 -24.09 3.37
CA ILE A 557 6.05 -24.56 4.73
C ILE A 557 4.56 -24.38 5.04
N ASP A 558 3.91 -25.43 5.53
CA ASP A 558 2.49 -25.39 5.92
C ASP A 558 1.61 -24.75 4.82
N SER A 559 1.83 -25.16 3.58
CA SER A 559 1.21 -24.60 2.37
C SER A 559 0.75 -25.75 1.46
N PRO A 560 -0.21 -25.54 0.55
CA PRO A 560 -0.48 -26.49 -0.53
C PRO A 560 0.78 -26.70 -1.40
N ARG A 561 0.69 -27.65 -2.34
CA ARG A 561 1.77 -27.92 -3.31
C ARG A 561 2.41 -26.64 -3.85
N LEU A 562 3.73 -26.66 -4.00
CA LEU A 562 4.49 -25.48 -4.38
C LEU A 562 4.10 -25.01 -5.78
N ILE A 563 3.91 -25.92 -6.73
CA ILE A 563 3.62 -25.58 -8.13
C ILE A 563 2.24 -26.10 -8.55
N GLN A 564 1.41 -25.21 -9.09
CA GLN A 564 0.13 -25.52 -9.72
C GLN A 564 0.15 -25.13 -11.20
N GLY A 565 0.02 -26.11 -12.10
CA GLY A 565 0.00 -25.88 -13.55
C GLY A 565 1.40 -25.84 -14.17
N GLY A 566 1.56 -25.10 -15.27
CA GLY A 566 2.84 -24.89 -15.94
C GLY A 566 3.35 -26.09 -16.74
N HIS A 567 2.51 -27.09 -16.96
CA HIS A 567 2.84 -28.29 -17.74
C HIS A 567 2.76 -28.05 -19.25
N SER A 568 3.26 -29.00 -20.04
CA SER A 568 3.38 -28.88 -21.50
C SER A 568 2.09 -28.43 -22.20
N ALA A 569 0.93 -28.99 -21.83
CA ALA A 569 -0.35 -28.60 -22.43
C ALA A 569 -0.74 -27.12 -22.20
N HIS A 570 -0.32 -26.51 -21.08
CA HIS A 570 -0.52 -25.08 -20.84
C HIS A 570 0.39 -24.23 -21.72
N VAL A 571 1.64 -24.64 -21.90
CA VAL A 571 2.56 -23.98 -22.83
C VAL A 571 2.08 -24.13 -24.27
N ASP A 572 1.55 -25.29 -24.66
CA ASP A 572 0.94 -25.51 -25.98
C ASP A 572 -0.23 -24.56 -26.24
N ARG A 573 -1.01 -24.23 -25.20
CA ARG A 573 -2.07 -23.20 -25.28
C ARG A 573 -1.49 -21.83 -25.62
N ALA A 574 -0.43 -21.41 -24.93
CA ALA A 574 0.26 -20.16 -25.24
C ALA A 574 0.89 -20.16 -26.65
N ILE A 575 1.50 -21.28 -27.08
CA ILE A 575 2.03 -21.45 -28.45
C ILE A 575 0.92 -21.26 -29.48
N ARG A 576 -0.26 -21.86 -29.28
CA ARG A 576 -1.41 -21.65 -30.19
C ARG A 576 -1.77 -20.17 -30.32
N PHE A 577 -1.81 -19.42 -29.22
CA PHE A 577 -2.08 -17.98 -29.25
C PHE A 577 -0.96 -17.17 -29.94
N MET A 578 0.30 -17.60 -29.86
CA MET A 578 1.40 -16.96 -30.59
C MET A 578 1.35 -17.18 -32.12
N HIS A 579 0.63 -18.20 -32.60
CA HIS A 579 0.54 -18.56 -34.03
C HIS A 579 -0.84 -18.30 -34.66
N GLY A 580 -1.90 -18.17 -33.87
CA GLY A 580 -3.27 -18.02 -34.35
C GLY A 580 -3.69 -16.56 -34.59
N SER A 581 -4.65 -16.38 -35.50
CA SER A 581 -5.53 -15.19 -35.55
C SER A 581 -6.69 -15.35 -34.55
N ASP A 582 -7.32 -14.24 -34.17
CA ASP A 582 -8.49 -14.13 -33.27
C ASP A 582 -9.78 -14.88 -33.72
N THR A 583 -9.66 -15.99 -34.46
CA THR A 583 -10.76 -16.68 -35.13
C THR A 583 -11.27 -17.92 -34.40
N ASP A 584 -10.92 -18.12 -33.13
CA ASP A 584 -11.68 -19.02 -32.25
C ASP A 584 -12.85 -18.21 -31.66
N PRO A 585 -14.11 -18.43 -32.10
CA PRO A 585 -15.26 -17.69 -31.60
C PRO A 585 -15.56 -17.96 -30.12
N SER A 586 -14.95 -19.00 -29.53
CA SER A 586 -15.05 -19.31 -28.10
C SER A 586 -13.98 -18.62 -27.25
N ALA A 587 -12.92 -18.10 -27.87
CA ALA A 587 -11.89 -17.31 -27.21
C ALA A 587 -12.33 -15.85 -27.13
N PHE A 588 -13.07 -15.52 -26.07
CA PHE A 588 -13.43 -14.15 -25.70
C PHE A 588 -12.21 -13.22 -25.80
N THR A 589 -12.13 -12.43 -26.89
CA THR A 589 -11.00 -11.62 -27.33
C THR A 589 -9.74 -12.45 -27.59
N GLY A 590 -9.36 -12.65 -28.85
CA GLY A 590 -8.05 -13.25 -29.11
C GLY A 590 -6.97 -12.40 -28.42
N ARG A 591 -6.05 -13.07 -27.71
CA ARG A 591 -5.25 -12.42 -26.64
C ARG A 591 -4.25 -11.37 -27.16
N GLY A 592 -4.26 -11.08 -28.46
CA GLY A 592 -3.35 -10.13 -29.11
C GLY A 592 -1.90 -10.59 -29.06
N PHE A 593 -1.63 -11.90 -28.99
CA PHE A 593 -0.27 -12.40 -28.79
C PHE A 593 0.61 -12.18 -30.01
N VAL A 594 0.08 -12.38 -31.22
CA VAL A 594 0.81 -12.11 -32.47
C VAL A 594 1.37 -10.67 -32.51
N PRO A 595 0.57 -9.60 -32.34
CA PRO A 595 1.13 -8.25 -32.31
C PRO A 595 2.07 -8.01 -31.12
N LYS A 596 1.86 -8.62 -29.94
CA LYS A 596 2.80 -8.53 -28.82
C LYS A 596 4.20 -9.06 -29.15
N ILE A 597 4.30 -10.16 -29.88
CA ILE A 597 5.61 -10.80 -30.20
C ILE A 597 6.19 -10.41 -31.56
N THR A 598 5.45 -9.65 -32.38
CA THR A 598 5.93 -9.18 -33.70
C THR A 598 5.96 -7.66 -33.87
N GLN A 599 5.20 -6.89 -33.08
CA GLN A 599 5.04 -5.44 -33.22
C GLN A 599 5.42 -4.67 -31.94
N GLU A 600 4.93 -5.08 -30.77
CA GLU A 600 5.38 -4.48 -29.50
C GLU A 600 6.88 -4.73 -29.34
N VAL A 601 7.29 -5.99 -29.54
CA VAL A 601 8.67 -6.45 -29.68
C VAL A 601 8.73 -7.47 -30.82
N ASP A 602 9.90 -7.75 -31.39
CA ASP A 602 10.05 -8.82 -32.39
C ASP A 602 10.95 -9.94 -31.84
N ILE A 603 10.35 -11.02 -31.37
CA ILE A 603 11.08 -12.14 -30.75
C ILE A 603 11.96 -12.90 -31.75
N ARG A 604 11.82 -12.65 -33.06
CA ARG A 604 12.57 -13.31 -34.14
C ARG A 604 13.84 -12.56 -34.51
N ARG A 605 14.06 -11.38 -33.93
CA ARG A 605 15.19 -10.49 -34.19
C ARG A 605 15.92 -10.14 -32.90
N ASP A 606 17.14 -9.65 -33.04
CA ASP A 606 17.87 -9.10 -31.90
C ASP A 606 17.23 -7.79 -31.41
N PRO A 607 17.27 -7.51 -30.09
CA PRO A 607 17.99 -8.29 -29.07
C PRO A 607 17.23 -9.51 -28.51
N TYR A 608 15.93 -9.66 -28.77
CA TYR A 608 15.12 -10.74 -28.16
C TYR A 608 15.58 -12.14 -28.53
N ARG A 609 15.92 -12.37 -29.81
CA ARG A 609 16.32 -13.69 -30.30
C ARG A 609 17.57 -14.21 -29.59
N SER A 610 18.59 -13.37 -29.44
CA SER A 610 19.83 -13.72 -28.73
C SER A 610 19.67 -13.72 -27.22
N ARG A 611 18.86 -12.81 -26.65
CA ARG A 611 18.66 -12.70 -25.20
C ARG A 611 17.79 -13.81 -24.62
N TYR A 612 16.75 -14.24 -25.35
CA TYR A 612 15.78 -15.25 -24.91
C TYR A 612 15.62 -16.35 -25.97
N PRO A 613 16.68 -17.09 -26.31
CA PRO A 613 16.66 -18.08 -27.39
C PRO A 613 15.62 -19.18 -27.15
N TYR A 614 15.36 -19.54 -25.90
CA TYR A 614 14.33 -20.51 -25.52
C TYR A 614 12.92 -20.07 -25.92
N LEU A 615 12.58 -18.77 -25.82
CA LEU A 615 11.26 -18.27 -26.21
C LEU A 615 11.08 -18.40 -27.73
N TYR A 616 12.11 -18.01 -28.49
CA TYR A 616 12.10 -18.12 -29.95
C TYR A 616 12.02 -19.59 -30.39
N ASP A 617 12.79 -20.49 -29.79
CA ASP A 617 12.78 -21.90 -30.16
C ASP A 617 11.41 -22.54 -29.90
N THR A 618 10.78 -22.21 -28.77
CA THR A 618 9.42 -22.68 -28.47
C THR A 618 8.40 -22.14 -29.45
N TYR A 619 8.52 -20.88 -29.85
CA TYR A 619 7.72 -20.30 -30.91
C TYR A 619 7.96 -21.01 -32.26
N ALA A 620 9.20 -21.14 -32.71
CA ALA A 620 9.56 -21.65 -34.03
C ALA A 620 9.28 -23.15 -34.19
N ASN A 621 9.61 -23.94 -33.18
CA ASN A 621 9.52 -25.40 -33.22
C ASN A 621 8.16 -25.92 -32.73
N LYS A 622 7.32 -25.06 -32.14
CA LYS A 622 6.03 -25.42 -31.54
C LYS A 622 6.14 -26.56 -30.52
N PHE A 623 7.21 -26.52 -29.73
CA PHE A 623 7.53 -27.58 -28.76
C PHE A 623 8.08 -26.98 -27.47
N ASN A 624 7.82 -27.65 -26.34
CA ASN A 624 8.30 -27.28 -25.03
C ASN A 624 8.41 -28.49 -24.07
N TYR A 625 9.22 -28.34 -23.02
CA TYR A 625 9.42 -29.35 -21.97
C TYR A 625 8.61 -29.11 -20.68
N GLY A 626 7.71 -28.12 -20.68
CA GLY A 626 7.04 -27.64 -19.47
C GLY A 626 7.92 -26.73 -18.62
N THR A 627 7.55 -26.60 -17.34
CA THR A 627 8.25 -25.77 -16.35
C THR A 627 9.33 -26.61 -15.64
N PRO A 628 10.63 -26.31 -15.83
CA PRO A 628 11.68 -26.98 -15.08
C PRO A 628 11.57 -26.66 -13.58
N SER A 629 11.71 -27.70 -12.75
CA SER A 629 11.60 -27.61 -11.28
C SER A 629 12.60 -28.54 -10.62
N TRP A 630 13.38 -28.03 -9.66
CA TRP A 630 14.44 -28.80 -8.98
C TRP A 630 14.83 -28.16 -7.64
N ASN A 631 15.32 -28.97 -6.69
CA ASN A 631 15.70 -28.52 -5.33
C ASN A 631 14.63 -27.72 -4.59
N ASN A 632 13.35 -27.90 -4.91
CA ASN A 632 12.26 -27.32 -4.15
C ASN A 632 11.84 -28.27 -3.02
N TYR A 633 11.55 -27.72 -1.84
CA TYR A 633 11.17 -28.50 -0.66
C TYR A 633 9.81 -28.05 -0.13
N GLU A 634 8.92 -29.02 0.11
CA GLU A 634 7.59 -28.82 0.69
C GLU A 634 7.62 -29.39 2.13
N ALA A 635 7.82 -28.50 3.10
CA ALA A 635 7.90 -28.80 4.52
C ALA A 635 6.50 -28.90 5.14
N SER A 636 6.31 -29.94 5.94
CA SER A 636 5.16 -30.17 6.80
C SER A 636 5.41 -29.69 8.23
N ALA A 637 4.42 -29.85 9.12
CA ALA A 637 4.59 -29.54 10.54
C ALA A 637 5.70 -30.39 11.21
N ASP A 638 5.99 -31.58 10.69
CA ASP A 638 7.02 -32.48 11.22
C ASP A 638 8.44 -32.03 10.87
N ASP A 639 8.60 -31.17 9.85
CA ASP A 639 9.90 -30.67 9.37
C ASP A 639 10.30 -29.34 10.04
N LEU A 640 9.50 -28.85 11.00
CA LEU A 640 9.74 -27.55 11.65
C LEU A 640 11.03 -27.51 12.49
N ASP A 641 11.51 -28.67 12.95
CA ASP A 641 12.77 -28.78 13.70
C ASP A 641 14.02 -28.49 12.86
N HIS A 642 13.88 -28.47 11.53
CA HIS A 642 14.94 -28.12 10.59
C HIS A 642 15.26 -26.61 10.57
N PHE A 643 14.43 -25.80 11.20
CA PHE A 643 14.54 -24.33 11.23
C PHE A 643 14.96 -23.81 12.62
N VAL A 644 15.51 -22.60 12.68
CA VAL A 644 16.04 -22.00 13.91
C VAL A 644 14.93 -21.74 14.94
N ASP A 645 13.92 -20.94 14.61
CA ASP A 645 12.81 -20.62 15.52
C ASP A 645 11.51 -20.29 14.74
N PRO A 646 10.83 -21.30 14.18
CA PRO A 646 9.63 -21.10 13.38
C PRO A 646 8.45 -20.50 14.16
N ALA A 647 8.45 -20.57 15.50
CA ALA A 647 7.41 -19.97 16.34
C ALA A 647 7.45 -18.44 16.33
N GLU A 648 8.63 -17.87 16.08
CA GLU A 648 8.88 -16.43 15.93
C GLU A 648 9.19 -16.06 14.47
N LEU A 649 8.73 -16.89 13.52
CA LEU A 649 8.92 -16.73 12.07
C LEU A 649 10.39 -16.73 11.60
N ASP A 650 11.30 -17.35 12.36
CA ASP A 650 12.68 -17.60 11.94
C ASP A 650 12.83 -18.95 11.22
N PHE A 651 12.59 -18.93 9.91
CA PHE A 651 12.80 -20.06 8.99
C PHE A 651 14.22 -20.14 8.42
N THR A 652 15.22 -19.63 9.13
CA THR A 652 16.62 -19.94 8.82
C THR A 652 16.85 -21.44 8.98
N LEU A 653 17.45 -22.10 7.98
CA LEU A 653 17.81 -23.52 8.08
C LEU A 653 18.92 -23.71 9.11
N ARG A 654 18.76 -24.71 9.98
CA ARG A 654 19.84 -25.12 10.88
C ARG A 654 21.01 -25.70 10.09
N PRO A 655 22.26 -25.55 10.56
CA PRO A 655 23.44 -26.05 9.85
C PRO A 655 23.44 -27.57 9.58
N ASP A 656 22.73 -28.34 10.40
CA ASP A 656 22.57 -29.79 10.30
C ASP A 656 21.27 -30.22 9.58
N SER A 657 20.51 -29.26 9.05
CA SER A 657 19.27 -29.55 8.32
C SER A 657 19.53 -30.48 7.12
N PRO A 658 18.80 -31.59 6.97
CA PRO A 658 18.97 -32.51 5.85
C PRO A 658 18.62 -31.89 4.50
N ILE A 659 17.82 -30.81 4.49
CA ILE A 659 17.48 -30.04 3.27
C ILE A 659 18.75 -29.52 2.58
N LEU A 660 19.77 -29.14 3.36
CA LEU A 660 21.05 -28.66 2.84
C LEU A 660 21.83 -29.72 2.05
N ASN A 661 21.47 -31.01 2.17
CA ASN A 661 22.12 -32.11 1.47
C ASN A 661 21.41 -32.51 0.16
N MET A 662 20.30 -31.85 -0.20
CA MET A 662 19.57 -32.17 -1.43
C MET A 662 20.42 -31.87 -2.67
N VAL A 663 20.37 -32.77 -3.65
CA VAL A 663 21.02 -32.61 -4.96
C VAL A 663 20.01 -33.01 -6.03
N ALA A 664 19.78 -32.13 -7.00
CA ALA A 664 19.04 -32.44 -8.20
C ALA A 664 20.02 -32.93 -9.26
N GLU A 665 19.83 -34.13 -9.78
CA GLU A 665 20.69 -34.73 -10.81
C GLU A 665 20.16 -34.43 -12.22
N ASP A 666 21.06 -34.39 -13.21
CA ASP A 666 20.74 -34.21 -14.64
C ASP A 666 19.82 -33.01 -14.95
N VAL A 667 20.04 -31.87 -14.28
CA VAL A 667 19.19 -30.68 -14.42
C VAL A 667 19.32 -30.09 -15.83
N VAL A 668 18.20 -30.06 -16.56
CA VAL A 668 18.08 -29.37 -17.85
C VAL A 668 17.10 -28.20 -17.70
N ASP A 669 17.66 -27.00 -17.62
CA ASP A 669 16.89 -25.77 -17.42
C ASP A 669 17.52 -24.63 -18.23
N ARG A 670 16.95 -24.36 -19.41
CA ARG A 670 17.45 -23.34 -20.34
C ARG A 670 17.31 -21.91 -19.83
N VAL A 671 16.41 -21.65 -18.89
CA VAL A 671 16.21 -20.32 -18.30
C VAL A 671 17.23 -20.09 -17.19
N HIS A 672 17.58 -21.14 -16.46
CA HIS A 672 18.69 -21.13 -15.50
C HIS A 672 20.06 -21.12 -16.18
N GLY A 673 20.17 -21.82 -17.32
CA GLY A 673 21.44 -22.08 -18.03
C GLY A 673 22.05 -23.45 -17.71
N ALA A 674 21.27 -24.41 -17.20
CA ALA A 674 21.71 -25.75 -16.84
C ALA A 674 21.50 -26.76 -17.99
N GLU A 675 22.52 -27.58 -18.26
CA GLU A 675 22.56 -28.52 -19.39
C GLU A 675 23.01 -29.94 -18.96
N GLY A 676 22.24 -30.58 -18.09
CA GLY A 676 22.47 -31.97 -17.64
C GLY A 676 23.47 -32.08 -16.50
N GLU A 677 23.48 -31.10 -15.60
CA GLU A 677 24.39 -31.03 -14.45
C GLU A 677 23.69 -31.39 -13.12
N SER A 678 24.44 -31.92 -12.15
CA SER A 678 23.94 -32.12 -10.79
C SER A 678 24.13 -30.87 -9.95
N ILE A 679 23.04 -30.32 -9.40
CA ILE A 679 23.03 -29.06 -8.67
C ILE A 679 22.63 -29.31 -7.22
N ALA A 680 23.49 -28.93 -6.28
CA ALA A 680 23.20 -28.99 -4.84
C ALA A 680 22.26 -27.85 -4.41
N PHE A 681 21.44 -28.11 -3.39
CA PHE A 681 20.65 -27.09 -2.73
C PHE A 681 21.55 -25.98 -2.19
N GLN A 682 21.17 -24.73 -2.44
CA GLN A 682 21.89 -23.54 -2.00
C GLN A 682 21.24 -22.98 -0.74
N PRO A 683 22.01 -22.70 0.33
CA PRO A 683 21.48 -22.05 1.52
C PRO A 683 20.74 -20.75 1.19
N ILE A 684 19.55 -20.58 1.79
CA ILE A 684 18.73 -19.39 1.60
C ILE A 684 19.13 -18.34 2.65
N PRO A 685 19.51 -17.10 2.26
CA PRO A 685 19.91 -16.03 3.18
C PRO A 685 18.69 -15.35 3.84
N PHE A 686 17.99 -16.12 4.68
CA PHE A 686 16.69 -15.75 5.26
C PHE A 686 16.75 -14.52 6.18
N ASP A 687 17.86 -14.34 6.90
CA ASP A 687 18.16 -13.19 7.77
C ASP A 687 18.22 -11.85 7.01
N THR A 688 18.45 -11.88 5.70
CA THR A 688 18.52 -10.67 4.85
C THR A 688 17.19 -10.21 4.26
N MET A 689 16.09 -10.94 4.50
CA MET A 689 14.77 -10.62 3.94
C MET A 689 14.03 -9.59 4.79
N GLY A 690 13.25 -8.72 4.14
CA GLY A 690 12.47 -7.66 4.79
C GLY A 690 13.22 -6.32 4.86
N LEU A 691 12.74 -5.44 5.75
CA LEU A 691 13.32 -4.13 6.00
C LEU A 691 14.73 -4.22 6.58
N THR A 692 15.53 -3.20 6.31
CA THR A 692 16.91 -3.05 6.78
C THR A 692 17.12 -1.65 7.35
N GLN A 693 18.05 -1.53 8.29
CA GLN A 693 18.46 -0.20 8.77
C GLN A 693 19.36 0.48 7.73
N ASP A 694 19.11 1.76 7.48
CA ASP A 694 19.98 2.61 6.68
C ASP A 694 19.95 4.06 7.18
N THR A 695 20.57 4.98 6.43
CA THR A 695 20.63 6.40 6.80
C THR A 695 19.26 7.08 6.89
N PHE A 696 18.24 6.53 6.23
CA PHE A 696 16.88 7.07 6.18
C PHE A 696 15.89 6.28 7.05
N ARG A 697 16.19 5.02 7.39
CA ARG A 697 15.44 4.16 8.32
C ARG A 697 16.37 3.70 9.44
N GLN A 698 16.43 4.49 10.51
CA GLN A 698 17.27 4.17 11.68
C GLN A 698 16.58 3.18 12.63
N GLU A 699 15.25 3.16 12.65
CA GLU A 699 14.43 2.30 13.52
C GLU A 699 13.49 1.42 12.68
N LEU A 700 13.31 0.17 13.13
CA LEU A 700 12.37 -0.80 12.54
C LEU A 700 11.13 -1.01 13.43
N SER A 701 11.14 -0.48 14.65
CA SER A 701 10.11 -0.63 15.68
C SER A 701 8.92 0.30 15.48
N PRO A 702 7.78 0.01 16.15
CA PRO A 702 6.71 0.99 16.29
C PRO A 702 7.26 2.32 16.79
N PHE A 703 6.82 3.42 16.17
CA PHE A 703 7.27 4.76 16.59
C PHE A 703 6.51 5.22 17.84
N ALA A 704 7.14 6.16 18.55
CA ALA A 704 6.52 6.82 19.69
C ALA A 704 5.15 7.42 19.32
N PHE A 705 4.19 7.23 20.21
CA PHE A 705 2.84 7.78 20.14
C PHE A 705 2.53 8.50 21.46
N ARG A 706 1.33 9.06 21.58
CA ARG A 706 0.93 9.81 22.78
C ARG A 706 -0.45 9.42 23.26
N LEU A 707 -0.62 9.31 24.57
CA LEU A 707 -1.94 9.22 25.19
C LEU A 707 -2.71 10.53 24.95
N LEU A 708 -4.02 10.39 24.72
CA LEU A 708 -4.91 11.53 24.43
C LEU A 708 -5.96 11.72 25.50
N GLY A 709 -6.51 10.65 26.08
CA GLY A 709 -7.45 10.82 27.18
C GLY A 709 -7.83 9.53 27.89
N PRO A 710 -8.40 9.64 29.10
CA PRO A 710 -8.65 10.87 29.87
C PRO A 710 -7.34 11.58 30.25
N ALA A 711 -7.37 12.88 30.55
CA ALA A 711 -6.14 13.61 30.89
C ALA A 711 -5.44 13.05 32.14
N ASP A 712 -4.11 13.15 32.19
CA ASP A 712 -3.37 12.78 33.39
C ASP A 712 -3.85 13.61 34.60
N GLY A 713 -4.34 12.91 35.61
CA GLY A 713 -4.98 13.48 36.80
C GLY A 713 -6.47 13.80 36.65
N ALA A 714 -7.15 13.29 35.61
CA ALA A 714 -8.61 13.41 35.47
C ALA A 714 -9.33 12.84 36.71
N ASP A 715 -10.40 13.51 37.13
CA ASP A 715 -11.13 13.23 38.37
C ASP A 715 -12.65 13.27 38.10
N GLY A 716 -13.42 12.57 38.94
CA GLY A 716 -14.87 12.46 38.81
C GLY A 716 -15.34 11.72 37.56
N LEU A 717 -14.53 10.81 37.01
CA LEU A 717 -14.92 10.02 35.83
C LEU A 717 -15.97 8.97 36.22
N PRO A 718 -17.02 8.75 35.41
CA PRO A 718 -18.07 7.80 35.73
C PRO A 718 -17.50 6.38 35.88
N ALA A 719 -17.63 5.81 37.08
CA ALA A 719 -17.02 4.52 37.44
C ALA A 719 -17.55 3.35 36.59
N ASP A 720 -18.78 3.47 36.08
CA ASP A 720 -19.41 2.49 35.22
C ASP A 720 -18.88 2.50 33.78
N ARG A 721 -18.24 3.59 33.32
CA ARG A 721 -17.75 3.69 31.95
C ARG A 721 -16.67 4.75 31.74
N VAL A 722 -15.41 4.34 31.68
CA VAL A 722 -14.27 5.22 31.35
C VAL A 722 -13.66 4.85 30.00
N GLN A 723 -13.67 5.77 29.04
CA GLN A 723 -12.98 5.55 27.76
C GLN A 723 -11.54 6.04 27.84
N LEU A 724 -10.59 5.18 27.45
CA LEU A 724 -9.18 5.47 27.20
C LEU A 724 -8.94 5.62 25.69
N TRP A 725 -8.12 6.58 25.26
CA TRP A 725 -7.74 6.74 23.86
C TRP A 725 -6.36 7.39 23.69
N TRP A 726 -5.70 7.08 22.57
CA TRP A 726 -4.35 7.51 22.26
C TRP A 726 -4.15 7.71 20.77
N GLN A 727 -3.08 8.41 20.39
CA GLN A 727 -2.67 8.49 18.98
C GLN A 727 -2.22 7.11 18.50
N PRO A 728 -2.59 6.68 17.29
CA PRO A 728 -2.04 5.47 16.72
C PRO A 728 -0.52 5.57 16.59
N ALA A 729 0.17 4.51 17.02
CA ALA A 729 1.59 4.33 16.77
C ALA A 729 1.82 3.85 15.34
N HIS A 730 2.78 4.46 14.66
CA HIS A 730 3.21 3.96 13.35
C HIS A 730 3.82 2.58 13.51
N ASN A 731 3.52 1.66 12.58
CA ASN A 731 3.98 0.26 12.59
C ASN A 731 3.53 -0.57 13.79
N ALA A 732 2.47 -0.16 14.50
CA ALA A 732 1.80 -0.99 15.48
C ALA A 732 0.63 -1.75 14.85
N ASP A 733 0.47 -3.01 15.28
CA ASP A 733 -0.69 -3.83 14.92
C ASP A 733 -1.69 -3.90 16.06
N VAL A 734 -1.19 -3.88 17.30
CA VAL A 734 -1.98 -3.99 18.52
C VAL A 734 -1.39 -3.11 19.62
N TYR A 735 -2.15 -2.90 20.68
CA TYR A 735 -1.76 -2.17 21.86
C TYR A 735 -2.05 -2.99 23.11
N ARG A 736 -1.05 -3.20 23.95
CA ARG A 736 -1.25 -3.70 25.30
C ARG A 736 -1.60 -2.52 26.22
N VAL A 737 -2.80 -2.54 26.76
CA VAL A 737 -3.32 -1.56 27.72
C VAL A 737 -3.30 -2.18 29.10
N ALA A 738 -2.59 -1.52 30.02
CA ALA A 738 -2.55 -1.91 31.42
C ALA A 738 -3.19 -0.82 32.28
N VAL A 739 -3.98 -1.23 33.27
CA VAL A 739 -4.56 -0.36 34.32
C VAL A 739 -4.24 -0.97 35.68
N ALA A 740 -3.73 -0.17 36.61
CA ALA A 740 -3.28 -0.58 37.93
C ALA A 740 -3.77 0.37 39.02
N THR A 741 -3.78 -0.09 40.28
CA THR A 741 -4.11 0.75 41.44
C THR A 741 -2.90 1.52 42.00
N ASP A 742 -1.71 1.27 41.45
CA ASP A 742 -0.46 1.92 41.80
C ASP A 742 0.28 2.47 40.57
N ASN A 743 1.14 3.48 40.78
CA ASN A 743 1.84 4.16 39.69
C ASN A 743 3.08 3.43 39.15
N GLN A 744 3.49 2.32 39.76
CA GLN A 744 4.57 1.46 39.27
C GLN A 744 4.03 0.35 38.35
N MET A 745 2.71 0.31 38.11
CA MET A 745 2.03 -0.69 37.30
C MET A 745 2.25 -2.13 37.80
N VAL A 746 2.31 -2.30 39.12
CA VAL A 746 2.53 -3.61 39.79
C VAL A 746 1.19 -4.31 40.05
N ASP A 747 0.25 -3.61 40.67
CA ASP A 747 -1.08 -4.10 41.04
C ASP A 747 -2.06 -3.86 39.90
N LYS A 748 -1.83 -4.55 38.78
CA LYS A 748 -2.66 -4.46 37.58
C LYS A 748 -4.04 -5.07 37.80
N VAL A 749 -5.08 -4.28 37.57
CA VAL A 749 -6.48 -4.72 37.51
C VAL A 749 -6.90 -5.07 36.08
N ILE A 750 -6.22 -4.51 35.08
CA ILE A 750 -6.44 -4.78 33.65
C ILE A 750 -5.07 -4.90 32.97
N ASP A 751 -4.91 -5.91 32.11
CA ASP A 751 -3.77 -6.09 31.19
C ASP A 751 -4.30 -6.82 29.95
N GLN A 752 -4.65 -6.04 28.91
CA GLN A 752 -5.35 -6.54 27.73
C GLN A 752 -4.67 -6.05 26.46
N VAL A 753 -4.80 -6.82 25.39
CA VAL A 753 -4.34 -6.43 24.05
C VAL A 753 -5.56 -6.04 23.22
N VAL A 754 -5.52 -4.86 22.60
CA VAL A 754 -6.57 -4.32 21.74
C VAL A 754 -5.99 -3.95 20.37
N GLU A 755 -6.80 -3.97 19.32
CA GLU A 755 -6.38 -3.58 17.96
C GLU A 755 -6.63 -2.08 17.70
N ASP A 756 -7.66 -1.54 18.33
CA ASP A 756 -8.03 -0.12 18.20
C ASP A 756 -7.14 0.77 19.08
N ASN A 757 -7.11 2.07 18.75
CA ASN A 757 -6.42 3.08 19.54
C ASN A 757 -7.29 3.63 20.69
N THR A 758 -8.25 2.82 21.15
CA THR A 758 -9.18 3.14 22.22
C THR A 758 -9.51 1.90 23.03
N MET A 759 -9.89 2.08 24.29
CA MET A 759 -10.42 1.01 25.14
C MET A 759 -11.47 1.59 26.07
N THR A 760 -12.62 0.93 26.22
CA THR A 760 -13.60 1.29 27.26
C THR A 760 -13.38 0.39 28.46
N LEU A 761 -13.26 1.00 29.63
CA LEU A 761 -13.21 0.32 30.92
C LEU A 761 -14.61 0.38 31.52
N ASP A 762 -15.17 -0.79 31.78
CA ASP A 762 -16.44 -0.93 32.48
C ASP A 762 -16.15 -1.42 33.92
N GLU A 763 -17.02 -1.06 34.86
CA GLU A 763 -17.02 -1.60 36.23
C GLU A 763 -15.77 -1.28 37.09
N LEU A 764 -15.28 -0.03 37.06
CA LEU A 764 -14.27 0.42 38.02
C LEU A 764 -14.90 0.70 39.39
N GLU A 765 -14.14 0.49 40.47
CA GLU A 765 -14.60 0.88 41.82
C GLU A 765 -14.84 2.40 41.92
N PRO A 766 -15.98 2.87 42.47
CA PRO A 766 -16.24 4.30 42.70
C PRO A 766 -15.26 4.93 43.69
N GLY A 767 -14.92 6.21 43.47
CA GLY A 767 -13.99 6.99 44.29
C GLY A 767 -12.53 6.50 44.30
N GLN A 768 -12.19 5.51 43.47
CA GLN A 768 -10.87 4.87 43.43
C GLN A 768 -9.96 5.57 42.40
N THR A 769 -8.66 5.65 42.73
CA THR A 769 -7.64 6.13 41.80
C THR A 769 -6.96 4.95 41.09
N TYR A 770 -6.76 5.11 39.79
CA TYR A 770 -6.08 4.17 38.91
C TYR A 770 -4.97 4.85 38.11
N TYR A 771 -4.06 4.04 37.57
CA TYR A 771 -2.98 4.42 36.67
C TYR A 771 -3.05 3.55 35.43
N TRP A 772 -2.92 4.15 34.25
CA TRP A 772 -3.02 3.40 32.99
C TRP A 772 -1.87 3.72 32.03
N GLN A 773 -1.43 2.70 31.31
CA GLN A 773 -0.32 2.77 30.37
C GLN A 773 -0.71 2.02 29.09
N VAL A 774 -0.19 2.49 27.95
CA VAL A 774 -0.35 1.80 26.67
C VAL A 774 1.01 1.47 26.10
N GLN A 775 1.14 0.26 25.57
CA GLN A 775 2.32 -0.23 24.89
C GLN A 775 1.93 -0.70 23.48
N ALA A 776 2.49 -0.08 22.45
CA ALA A 776 2.34 -0.48 21.06
C ALA A 776 3.20 -1.71 20.74
N GLU A 777 2.58 -2.73 20.15
CA GLU A 777 3.21 -4.01 19.82
C GLU A 777 2.94 -4.38 18.35
N VAL A 778 3.82 -5.20 17.78
CA VAL A 778 3.63 -5.86 16.47
C VAL A 778 3.19 -7.28 16.73
N ASN A 779 2.21 -7.74 15.96
CA ASN A 779 1.64 -9.07 16.14
C ASN A 779 2.68 -10.15 15.81
N ARG A 780 2.72 -11.25 16.57
CA ARG A 780 3.66 -12.37 16.33
C ARG A 780 3.47 -13.07 14.99
N SER A 781 2.29 -12.97 14.37
CA SER A 781 2.08 -13.46 12.99
C SER A 781 2.79 -12.61 11.92
N ARG A 782 3.45 -11.52 12.34
CA ARG A 782 4.17 -10.55 11.53
C ARG A 782 5.63 -10.57 11.96
N SER A 783 6.55 -10.27 11.05
CA SER A 783 7.98 -10.29 11.37
C SER A 783 8.30 -9.29 12.48
N ASN A 784 8.91 -9.81 13.53
CA ASN A 784 9.26 -9.12 14.77
C ASN A 784 10.74 -8.64 14.78
N ARG A 785 11.46 -8.76 13.65
CA ARG A 785 12.93 -8.68 13.61
C ARG A 785 13.44 -7.32 14.08
N GLY A 786 13.96 -7.30 15.30
CA GLY A 786 14.64 -6.15 15.90
C GLY A 786 13.73 -5.07 16.49
N GLN A 787 12.44 -5.33 16.64
CA GLN A 787 11.50 -4.33 17.16
C GLN A 787 11.50 -4.25 18.68
N ARG A 788 11.40 -3.02 19.20
CA ARG A 788 11.15 -2.72 20.60
C ARG A 788 9.75 -2.11 20.70
N PRO A 789 8.94 -2.51 21.68
CA PRO A 789 7.65 -1.87 21.90
C PRO A 789 7.84 -0.39 22.25
N ALA A 790 6.96 0.47 21.75
CA ALA A 790 6.84 1.86 22.19
C ALA A 790 5.78 1.94 23.29
N ALA A 791 5.98 2.75 24.33
CA ALA A 791 5.01 2.88 25.41
C ALA A 791 4.87 4.35 25.86
N ASP A 792 3.68 4.70 26.35
CA ASP A 792 3.39 6.00 26.96
C ASP A 792 2.52 5.82 28.22
N GLY A 793 2.68 6.73 29.19
CA GLY A 793 2.17 6.63 30.56
C GLY A 793 3.19 6.08 31.57
N PRO A 794 2.75 5.74 32.80
CA PRO A 794 1.36 5.71 33.23
C PRO A 794 0.74 7.09 33.48
N TRP A 795 -0.54 7.27 33.13
CA TRP A 795 -1.37 8.45 33.47
C TRP A 795 -2.33 8.11 34.61
N ARG A 796 -2.61 9.07 35.48
CA ARG A 796 -3.53 8.92 36.62
C ARG A 796 -4.97 9.26 36.23
N LEU A 797 -5.94 8.53 36.76
CA LEU A 797 -7.36 8.91 36.74
C LEU A 797 -8.06 8.53 38.04
N THR A 798 -9.15 9.23 38.38
CA THR A 798 -9.98 8.98 39.57
C THR A 798 -11.45 8.91 39.17
N THR A 799 -12.13 7.86 39.63
CA THR A 799 -13.56 7.66 39.39
C THR A 799 -14.42 8.48 40.34
N SER A 800 -15.65 8.82 39.93
CA SER A 800 -16.65 9.47 40.78
C SER A 800 -17.09 8.53 41.92
N ASP A 801 -17.55 9.11 43.03
CA ASP A 801 -18.15 8.40 44.17
C ASP A 801 -19.43 7.62 43.81
#